data_AF-A0A9Q2NSW5-F1
#
_entry.id   AF-A0A9Q2NSW5-F1
#
_cell.length_a   1.000
_cell.length_b   1.000
_cell.length_c   1.000
_cell.angle_alpha   90.00
_cell.angle_beta   90.00
_cell.angle_gamma   90.00
#
_symmetry.space_group_name_H-M   'P 1'
#
loop_
_entity.id
_entity.type
_entity.pdbx_description
1 polymer ?
#
loop_
_entity_poly.entity_id
_entity_poly.type
_entity_poly.pdbx_seq_one_letter_code
_entity_poly.pdbx_strand_id
1 'polypeptide(L)'
;MDKTLIIVLDEFTERVFEYSNVTLFDYGFLDEVTFYDYVSNGLGTIDETQTTLTDPTGGFYRVTPDDFEYSFERDRDFKEEATVQFNGQEAVAQTYFDFVRVGQASQDIPAHGDWVIEAITQRLIDPSMTEILAIDVGLETGQFLLPFQDVTTTFDGVDYTEPAMIAVVFEFLQTFDAASNPASDITYLPAALTVSLGGNTVEEAELNTLDFFELLEVPIFQASANTGQGGVDWGSVYQNVINVGAWNVAGNGELMLSSFESLPNVDMAGDGVVSRADWGTEFGTSFATPKIAAEFINLANDVIADLNAQGSRVADFFNTTYLPPSYSQLVATAIPALSTDMLVTFDDPTAGLALLPISNVTLAENGLTPRTVEGFDTGLTGSTIAALELIPDSTSPTNGRDFLTGGTGGETLSALDGNDTVTGLGGNDVLNGGPGIDTAIFSGPQFAYTLVLEPGETRLVDRRPDVNGTDTLINIEFLDFTVDEQDGPFNLQQFGGVASLSAQDFESFIELYIAYFNRAPDAVGLNFWGTAFANGTTLETMASLFVDQTETRATYPDGTSNTEFATSVYNNVLGRTPDQGGIDFWVGLLDGGGVSRDQFILEVLRGAKSELKPEEGQAFVDQQLLDRAYLENKVDIGAYFAVHLGMSNVDNATAAMALFDGTQDSISEAFAAIDTQYQTALDPELGEFLVQVIGVLDPPAIA
;
A
#
# COMPACT_ATOMS: atom_id res chain seq x y z
N MET A 1 -5.31 -12.67 18.34
CA MET A 1 -6.12 -11.44 18.37
C MET A 1 -5.29 -10.41 17.64
N ASP A 2 -5.90 -9.69 16.72
CA ASP A 2 -5.14 -8.79 15.86
C ASP A 2 -5.22 -7.37 16.42
N LYS A 3 -4.13 -6.62 16.31
CA LYS A 3 -3.97 -5.25 16.77
C LYS A 3 -3.28 -4.42 15.70
N THR A 4 -3.53 -3.12 15.68
CA THR A 4 -2.73 -2.19 14.88
C THR A 4 -1.39 -1.89 15.57
N LEU A 5 -0.39 -1.57 14.78
CA LEU A 5 0.90 -1.05 15.21
C LEU A 5 1.12 0.31 14.56
N ILE A 6 1.35 1.33 15.38
CA ILE A 6 1.83 2.65 14.93
C ILE A 6 3.31 2.80 15.27
N ILE A 7 4.10 3.18 14.28
CA ILE A 7 5.53 3.42 14.41
C ILE A 7 5.73 4.92 14.54
N VAL A 8 6.48 5.35 15.56
CA VAL A 8 6.66 6.77 15.89
C VAL A 8 8.15 7.07 15.96
N LEU A 9 8.58 7.99 15.10
CA LEU A 9 9.96 8.47 15.07
C LEU A 9 10.03 9.85 15.73
N ASP A 10 10.69 9.95 16.89
CA ASP A 10 10.84 11.21 17.61
C ASP A 10 11.95 11.12 18.69
N GLU A 11 12.10 12.15 19.51
CA GLU A 11 12.94 12.17 20.70
C GLU A 11 12.10 11.87 21.94
N PHE A 12 12.37 10.74 22.60
CA PHE A 12 11.55 10.28 23.71
C PHE A 12 12.27 10.40 25.06
N THR A 13 11.49 10.44 26.14
CA THR A 13 12.00 10.00 27.43
C THR A 13 11.23 8.77 27.87
N GLU A 14 11.64 8.17 28.97
CA GLU A 14 10.92 7.04 29.57
C GLU A 14 9.55 7.40 30.12
N ARG A 15 9.13 8.67 30.09
CA ARG A 15 7.74 9.06 30.39
C ARG A 15 6.75 8.33 29.50
N VAL A 16 7.15 7.89 28.31
CA VAL A 16 6.30 7.06 27.44
C VAL A 16 5.86 5.74 28.08
N PHE A 17 6.58 5.22 29.08
CA PHE A 17 6.17 4.00 29.80
C PHE A 17 4.99 4.23 30.77
N GLU A 18 4.51 5.47 30.93
CA GLU A 18 3.21 5.71 31.56
C GLU A 18 2.05 5.13 30.76
N TYR A 19 2.25 4.89 29.45
CA TYR A 19 1.30 4.22 28.58
C TYR A 19 1.69 2.74 28.43
N SER A 20 0.77 1.85 28.77
CA SER A 20 1.04 0.40 28.82
C SER A 20 1.18 -0.29 27.47
N ASN A 21 0.90 0.43 26.38
CA ASN A 21 0.92 -0.03 24.99
C ASN A 21 2.03 0.67 24.19
N VAL A 22 3.10 1.08 24.86
CA VAL A 22 4.30 1.64 24.22
C VAL A 22 5.47 0.70 24.41
N THR A 23 6.14 0.38 23.31
CA THR A 23 7.46 -0.23 23.29
C THR A 23 8.46 0.80 22.79
N LEU A 24 9.51 1.06 23.59
CA LEU A 24 10.56 2.03 23.27
C LEU A 24 11.83 1.32 22.79
N PHE A 25 12.37 1.78 21.67
CA PHE A 25 13.71 1.48 21.20
C PHE A 25 14.54 2.75 21.18
N ASP A 26 15.80 2.64 21.59
CA ASP A 26 16.71 3.77 21.69
C ASP A 26 18.09 3.39 21.16
N TYR A 27 18.89 4.37 20.78
CA TYR A 27 20.23 4.17 20.27
C TYR A 27 21.28 4.12 21.39
N GLY A 28 22.15 3.13 21.35
CA GLY A 28 23.29 3.06 22.25
C GLY A 28 24.16 1.82 22.02
N PHE A 29 24.78 1.33 23.09
CA PHE A 29 25.70 0.19 23.05
C PHE A 29 25.21 -0.92 23.96
N LEU A 30 25.08 -2.13 23.44
CA LEU A 30 24.63 -3.30 24.20
C LEU A 30 25.81 -4.23 24.55
N ASP A 31 26.23 -4.17 25.81
CA ASP A 31 27.30 -5.01 26.36
C ASP A 31 26.78 -6.06 27.33
N GLU A 32 27.65 -6.96 27.82
CA GLU A 32 27.33 -7.86 28.94
C GLU A 32 28.17 -7.52 30.16
N VAL A 33 27.52 -7.38 31.32
CA VAL A 33 28.20 -7.21 32.61
C VAL A 33 27.93 -8.38 33.52
N THR A 34 28.98 -8.92 34.13
CA THR A 34 28.88 -10.01 35.11
C THR A 34 29.38 -9.52 36.47
N PHE A 35 28.52 -9.65 37.48
CA PHE A 35 28.83 -9.40 38.87
C PHE A 35 29.14 -10.73 39.57
N TYR A 36 30.32 -10.79 40.20
CA TYR A 36 30.78 -11.95 40.94
C TYR A 36 30.68 -11.69 42.45
N ASP A 37 30.02 -12.60 43.16
CA ASP A 37 29.93 -12.62 44.62
C ASP A 37 30.64 -13.89 45.13
N TYR A 38 31.78 -13.73 45.79
CA TYR A 38 32.59 -14.85 46.26
C TYR A 38 31.94 -15.52 47.47
N VAL A 39 31.68 -16.82 47.35
CA VAL A 39 31.11 -17.65 48.42
C VAL A 39 31.93 -17.56 49.71
N SER A 40 33.25 -17.35 49.59
CA SER A 40 34.15 -17.19 50.75
C SER A 40 34.00 -15.89 51.53
N ASN A 41 33.47 -14.83 50.90
CA ASN A 41 33.27 -13.52 51.52
C ASN A 41 31.87 -13.38 52.14
N GLY A 42 30.97 -14.32 51.80
CA GLY A 42 29.59 -14.34 52.23
C GLY A 42 28.70 -13.63 51.23
N LEU A 43 27.69 -14.35 50.72
CA LEU A 43 26.79 -13.85 49.68
C LEU A 43 26.02 -12.60 50.13
N GLY A 44 25.77 -11.69 49.20
CA GLY A 44 25.08 -10.42 49.36
C GLY A 44 25.95 -9.18 49.11
N THR A 45 27.21 -9.34 48.67
CA THR A 45 28.07 -8.22 48.27
C THR A 45 28.78 -8.52 46.96
N ILE A 46 28.66 -7.62 45.99
CA ILE A 46 29.43 -7.69 44.74
C ILE A 46 30.92 -7.54 45.09
N ASP A 47 31.70 -8.58 44.82
CA ASP A 47 33.15 -8.59 45.06
C ASP A 47 33.94 -8.14 43.82
N GLU A 48 33.48 -8.52 42.62
CA GLU A 48 34.15 -8.19 41.36
C GLU A 48 33.15 -8.00 40.21
N THR A 49 33.52 -7.17 39.23
CA THR A 49 32.69 -6.86 38.05
C THR A 49 33.53 -7.07 36.80
N GLN A 50 32.97 -7.73 35.79
CA GLN A 50 33.57 -7.92 34.49
C GLN A 50 32.60 -7.47 33.40
N THR A 51 33.05 -6.60 32.50
CA THR A 51 32.30 -6.22 31.29
C THR A 51 32.90 -6.95 30.09
N THR A 52 32.04 -7.55 29.28
CA THR A 52 32.35 -8.11 27.97
C THR A 52 31.79 -7.17 26.92
N LEU A 53 32.67 -6.54 26.15
CA LEU A 53 32.26 -5.67 25.04
C LEU A 53 31.72 -6.55 23.91
N THR A 54 30.41 -6.54 23.70
CA THR A 54 29.74 -7.36 22.67
C THR A 54 29.32 -6.54 21.47
N ASP A 55 29.10 -5.24 21.63
CA ASP A 55 28.70 -4.33 20.56
C ASP A 55 29.67 -3.13 20.43
N PRO A 56 30.62 -3.17 19.47
CA PRO A 56 31.55 -2.08 19.26
C PRO A 56 31.00 -0.95 18.38
N THR A 57 29.85 -1.16 17.72
CA THR A 57 29.32 -0.25 16.70
C THR A 57 28.19 0.62 17.24
N GLY A 58 27.37 0.06 18.12
CA GLY A 58 26.14 0.68 18.57
C GLY A 58 24.98 0.35 17.63
N GLY A 59 23.76 0.45 18.15
CA GLY A 59 22.53 0.14 17.44
C GLY A 59 21.30 0.58 18.22
N PHE A 60 20.13 0.32 17.65
CA PHE A 60 18.87 0.51 18.34
C PHE A 60 18.53 -0.75 19.13
N TYR A 61 18.23 -0.58 20.42
CA TYR A 61 17.89 -1.67 21.32
C TYR A 61 16.65 -1.31 22.12
N ARG A 62 15.86 -2.34 22.45
CA ARG A 62 14.65 -2.16 23.27
C ARG A 62 15.04 -1.68 24.67
N VAL A 63 14.33 -0.67 25.16
CA VAL A 63 14.40 -0.21 26.54
C VAL A 63 13.38 -0.96 27.39
N THR A 64 13.83 -1.47 28.52
CA THR A 64 13.08 -2.24 29.51
C THR A 64 13.26 -1.60 30.88
N PRO A 65 12.24 -0.93 31.44
CA PRO A 65 12.36 -0.36 32.77
C PRO A 65 12.38 -1.48 33.83
N ASP A 66 13.56 -1.99 34.18
CA ASP A 66 13.78 -3.01 35.21
C ASP A 66 14.51 -2.46 36.46
N ASP A 67 14.40 -3.17 37.60
CA ASP A 67 14.63 -2.62 38.95
C ASP A 67 16.11 -2.67 39.44
N PHE A 68 17.08 -3.12 38.63
CA PHE A 68 18.47 -3.33 39.10
C PHE A 68 19.46 -2.22 38.68
N GLU A 69 19.83 -1.34 39.61
CA GLU A 69 20.78 -0.22 39.39
C GLU A 69 20.43 0.69 38.19
N TYR A 70 19.14 0.83 37.91
CA TYR A 70 18.60 1.57 36.79
C TYR A 70 18.95 3.07 36.79
N SER A 71 19.28 3.62 35.62
CA SER A 71 19.34 5.07 35.37
C SER A 71 18.83 5.40 33.96
N PHE A 72 18.47 6.66 33.71
CA PHE A 72 18.02 7.08 32.37
C PHE A 72 19.11 6.98 31.29
N GLU A 73 20.37 6.73 31.67
CA GLU A 73 21.48 6.51 30.73
C GLU A 73 21.80 5.01 30.56
N ARG A 74 21.24 4.15 31.42
CA ARG A 74 21.64 2.75 31.53
C ARG A 74 20.50 1.84 31.96
N ASP A 75 20.26 0.84 31.12
CA ASP A 75 19.25 -0.19 31.29
C ASP A 75 19.94 -1.56 31.40
N ARG A 76 19.53 -2.40 32.37
CA ARG A 76 20.24 -3.64 32.72
C ARG A 76 19.33 -4.84 32.94
N ASP A 77 19.02 -5.52 31.85
CA ASP A 77 18.26 -6.76 31.88
C ASP A 77 19.05 -7.96 32.41
N PHE A 78 18.48 -8.67 33.39
CA PHE A 78 19.03 -9.93 33.87
C PHE A 78 19.06 -11.00 32.77
N LYS A 79 20.24 -11.59 32.53
CA LYS A 79 20.45 -12.65 31.54
C LYS A 79 20.49 -14.03 32.19
N GLU A 80 21.40 -14.25 33.14
CA GLU A 80 21.57 -15.55 33.78
C GLU A 80 22.30 -15.47 35.13
N GLU A 81 22.16 -16.54 35.93
CA GLU A 81 22.93 -16.76 37.16
C GLU A 81 23.57 -18.15 37.13
N ALA A 82 24.85 -18.22 37.49
CA ALA A 82 25.58 -19.47 37.60
C ALA A 82 26.60 -19.46 38.74
N THR A 83 26.85 -20.63 39.35
CA THR A 83 28.00 -20.80 40.25
C THR A 83 29.24 -21.19 39.44
N VAL A 84 30.30 -20.38 39.52
CA VAL A 84 31.50 -20.53 38.69
C VAL A 84 32.78 -20.46 39.54
N GLN A 85 33.91 -20.87 38.96
CA GLN A 85 35.24 -20.63 39.53
C GLN A 85 35.82 -19.38 38.87
N PHE A 86 35.96 -18.29 39.63
CA PHE A 86 36.50 -17.02 39.14
C PHE A 86 37.66 -16.57 40.02
N ASN A 87 38.78 -16.19 39.41
CA ASN A 87 40.04 -15.86 40.12
C ASN A 87 40.52 -16.90 41.16
N GLY A 88 40.15 -18.19 40.97
CA GLY A 88 40.51 -19.29 41.86
C GLY A 88 39.63 -19.42 43.11
N GLN A 89 38.51 -18.71 43.17
CA GLN A 89 37.49 -18.81 44.21
C GLN A 89 36.14 -19.22 43.61
N GLU A 90 35.30 -19.88 44.39
CA GLU A 90 33.91 -20.14 44.00
C GLU A 90 33.10 -18.85 44.13
N ALA A 91 32.40 -18.46 43.08
CA ALA A 91 31.59 -17.26 43.00
C ALA A 91 30.19 -17.58 42.45
N VAL A 92 29.17 -16.86 42.93
CA VAL A 92 27.91 -16.73 42.20
C VAL A 92 28.08 -15.58 41.20
N ALA A 93 27.98 -15.90 39.92
CA ALA A 93 28.06 -14.96 38.82
C ALA A 93 26.63 -14.63 38.35
N GLN A 94 26.28 -13.36 38.36
CA GLN A 94 25.04 -12.86 37.77
C GLN A 94 25.40 -12.00 36.56
N THR A 95 24.94 -12.43 35.39
CA THR A 95 25.20 -11.75 34.12
C THR A 95 23.95 -10.99 33.70
N TYR A 96 24.16 -9.76 33.22
CA TYR A 96 23.14 -8.85 32.73
C TYR A 96 23.54 -8.38 31.33
N PHE A 97 22.55 -8.17 30.47
CA PHE A 97 22.72 -7.26 29.34
C PHE A 97 22.79 -5.83 29.90
N ASP A 98 23.70 -5.02 29.38
CA ASP A 98 24.03 -3.69 29.90
C ASP A 98 23.93 -2.70 28.74
N PHE A 99 22.74 -2.14 28.56
CA PHE A 99 22.43 -1.21 27.51
C PHE A 99 22.77 0.21 27.95
N VAL A 100 23.80 0.80 27.34
CA VAL A 100 24.24 2.17 27.59
C VAL A 100 23.73 3.07 26.49
N ARG A 101 22.76 3.91 26.83
CA ARG A 101 22.03 4.79 25.90
C ARG A 101 22.82 6.05 25.59
N VAL A 102 22.62 6.60 24.38
CA VAL A 102 23.31 7.81 23.90
C VAL A 102 22.29 8.91 23.63
N GLY A 103 22.51 10.09 24.23
CA GLY A 103 21.70 11.27 23.93
C GLY A 103 20.43 11.44 24.79
N GLN A 104 20.24 10.58 25.79
CA GLN A 104 19.03 10.58 26.62
C GLN A 104 18.87 11.84 27.47
N ALA A 105 17.67 12.41 27.43
CA ALA A 105 17.26 13.54 28.26
C ALA A 105 16.78 13.08 29.65
N SER A 106 16.91 13.97 30.65
CA SER A 106 16.32 13.72 31.97
C SER A 106 14.80 13.68 31.88
N GLN A 107 14.18 12.74 32.59
CA GLN A 107 12.72 12.66 32.75
C GLN A 107 12.12 13.85 33.51
N ASP A 108 12.92 14.81 33.99
CA ASP A 108 12.39 16.00 34.69
C ASP A 108 11.50 16.87 33.81
N ILE A 109 11.72 16.87 32.49
CA ILE A 109 10.99 17.65 31.49
C ILE A 109 10.56 16.69 30.37
N PRO A 110 9.30 16.75 29.91
CA PRO A 110 8.88 15.94 28.77
C PRO A 110 9.67 16.33 27.52
N ALA A 111 10.17 15.33 26.79
CA ALA A 111 10.73 15.51 25.46
C ALA A 111 9.61 15.68 24.42
N HIS A 112 10.00 16.08 23.21
CA HIS A 112 9.05 16.32 22.12
C HIS A 112 8.22 15.06 21.79
N GLY A 113 8.85 13.89 21.71
CA GLY A 113 8.21 12.61 21.49
C GLY A 113 7.23 12.21 22.59
N ASP A 114 7.44 12.62 23.84
CA ASP A 114 6.48 12.35 24.92
C ASP A 114 5.13 13.03 24.63
N TRP A 115 5.17 14.27 24.14
CA TRP A 115 3.99 15.01 23.69
C TRP A 115 3.33 14.37 22.46
N VAL A 116 4.14 13.78 21.57
CA VAL A 116 3.63 13.05 20.40
C VAL A 116 2.88 11.80 20.82
N ILE A 117 3.37 11.01 21.78
CA ILE A 117 2.63 9.87 22.32
C ILE A 117 1.33 10.31 23.01
N GLU A 118 1.36 11.42 23.75
CA GLU A 118 0.15 12.01 24.33
C GLU A 118 -0.84 12.45 23.23
N ALA A 119 -0.36 13.02 22.12
CA ALA A 119 -1.19 13.41 20.99
C ALA A 119 -1.92 12.20 20.37
N ILE A 120 -1.20 11.10 20.11
CA ILE A 120 -1.77 9.84 19.64
C ILE A 120 -2.83 9.35 20.62
N THR A 121 -2.48 9.31 21.90
CA THR A 121 -3.36 8.77 22.97
C THR A 121 -4.63 9.60 23.16
N GLN A 122 -4.56 10.92 22.97
CA GLN A 122 -5.75 11.79 23.00
C GLN A 122 -6.73 11.54 21.84
N ARG A 123 -6.29 10.86 20.77
CA ARG A 123 -7.07 10.68 19.54
C ARG A 123 -7.50 9.24 19.27
N LEU A 124 -6.78 8.24 19.80
CA LEU A 124 -7.21 6.85 19.72
C LEU A 124 -8.54 6.63 20.47
N ILE A 125 -9.50 5.97 19.81
CA ILE A 125 -10.80 5.64 20.39
C ILE A 125 -10.68 4.51 21.42
N ASP A 126 -9.94 3.45 21.06
CA ASP A 126 -9.59 2.33 21.95
C ASP A 126 -8.08 2.08 21.91
N PRO A 127 -7.30 2.68 22.82
CA PRO A 127 -5.85 2.50 22.87
C PRO A 127 -5.43 1.04 23.09
N SER A 128 -6.30 0.16 23.62
CA SER A 128 -5.94 -1.23 23.85
C SER A 128 -5.81 -2.06 22.56
N MET A 129 -6.36 -1.57 21.45
CA MET A 129 -6.31 -2.18 20.13
C MET A 129 -5.06 -1.80 19.32
N THR A 130 -4.25 -0.86 19.82
CA THR A 130 -3.09 -0.31 19.12
C THR A 130 -1.85 -0.39 20.01
N GLU A 131 -0.77 -0.92 19.46
CA GLU A 131 0.57 -0.80 20.05
C GLU A 131 1.33 0.34 19.39
N ILE A 132 2.14 1.03 20.18
CA ILE A 132 2.98 2.13 19.76
C ILE A 132 4.43 1.67 19.83
N LEU A 133 5.11 1.62 18.69
CA LEU A 133 6.55 1.41 18.61
C LEU A 133 7.24 2.77 18.51
N ALA A 134 7.79 3.24 19.63
CA ALA A 134 8.55 4.47 19.72
C ALA A 134 10.02 4.20 19.42
N ILE A 135 10.59 4.93 18.45
CA ILE A 135 12.00 4.83 18.05
C ILE A 135 12.67 6.18 18.34
N ASP A 136 13.54 6.20 19.35
CA ASP A 136 14.21 7.41 19.82
C ASP A 136 15.43 7.77 18.98
N VAL A 137 15.37 8.91 18.30
CA VAL A 137 16.39 9.33 17.31
C VAL A 137 17.34 10.41 17.78
N GLY A 138 17.26 10.87 19.04
CA GLY A 138 18.18 11.85 19.62
C GLY A 138 18.35 13.12 18.76
N LEU A 139 17.32 13.97 18.71
CA LEU A 139 17.30 15.15 17.84
C LEU A 139 18.34 16.20 18.23
N GLU A 140 18.59 16.39 19.53
CA GLU A 140 19.59 17.35 20.02
C GLU A 140 21.04 16.89 19.80
N THR A 141 21.26 15.60 19.53
CA THR A 141 22.58 14.97 19.38
C THR A 141 22.97 14.69 17.93
N GLY A 142 22.10 15.00 16.96
CA GLY A 142 22.36 14.80 15.52
C GLY A 142 22.26 13.33 15.07
N GLN A 143 21.53 12.51 15.83
CA GLN A 143 21.35 11.08 15.59
C GLN A 143 20.17 10.76 14.65
N PHE A 144 19.44 11.78 14.18
CA PHE A 144 18.26 11.64 13.32
C PHE A 144 18.45 10.77 12.06
N LEU A 145 19.67 10.71 11.51
CA LEU A 145 19.95 9.91 10.32
C LEU A 145 20.22 8.42 10.62
N LEU A 146 20.50 8.06 11.88
CA LEU A 146 20.84 6.67 12.25
C LEU A 146 19.75 5.64 11.93
N PRO A 147 18.43 5.93 12.08
CA PRO A 147 17.36 5.01 11.69
C PRO A 147 17.38 4.64 10.20
N PHE A 148 17.90 5.53 9.34
CA PHE A 148 17.93 5.33 7.89
C PHE A 148 19.24 4.69 7.42
N GLN A 149 20.24 4.55 8.30
CA GLN A 149 21.51 3.91 7.95
C GLN A 149 21.37 2.39 7.94
N ASP A 150 22.00 1.75 6.96
CA ASP A 150 22.04 0.30 6.87
C ASP A 150 22.77 -0.31 8.06
N VAL A 151 22.14 -1.30 8.68
CA VAL A 151 22.70 -2.19 9.68
C VAL A 151 22.67 -3.62 9.16
N THR A 152 23.47 -4.49 9.77
CA THR A 152 23.42 -5.93 9.47
C THR A 152 22.72 -6.64 10.62
N THR A 153 21.57 -7.24 10.34
CA THR A 153 20.81 -8.08 11.27
C THR A 153 20.96 -9.54 10.87
N THR A 154 20.98 -10.45 11.84
CA THR A 154 20.99 -11.89 11.57
C THR A 154 19.64 -12.47 11.97
N PHE A 155 18.89 -12.98 10.99
CA PHE A 155 17.62 -13.66 11.21
C PHE A 155 17.69 -15.11 10.72
N ASP A 156 17.33 -16.07 11.59
CA ASP A 156 17.44 -17.52 11.34
C ASP A 156 18.82 -17.99 10.82
N GLY A 157 19.88 -17.27 11.21
CA GLY A 157 21.25 -17.56 10.79
C GLY A 157 21.62 -17.03 9.40
N VAL A 158 20.77 -16.18 8.80
CA VAL A 158 21.02 -15.45 7.57
C VAL A 158 21.20 -13.97 7.89
N ASP A 159 22.24 -13.35 7.34
CA ASP A 159 22.50 -11.92 7.51
C ASP A 159 21.73 -11.13 6.46
N TYR A 160 20.99 -10.11 6.91
CA TYR A 160 20.28 -9.13 6.11
C TYR A 160 20.95 -7.76 6.28
N THR A 161 20.94 -6.95 5.24
CA THR A 161 21.41 -5.56 5.29
C THR A 161 20.24 -4.67 4.94
N GLU A 162 19.83 -3.84 5.91
CA GLU A 162 18.62 -3.04 5.85
C GLU A 162 18.76 -1.80 6.75
N PRO A 163 18.02 -0.71 6.48
CA PRO A 163 17.92 0.43 7.37
C PRO A 163 17.62 0.04 8.83
N ALA A 164 18.27 0.69 9.79
CA ALA A 164 18.12 0.39 11.22
C ALA A 164 16.67 0.45 11.72
N MET A 165 15.83 1.33 11.17
CA MET A 165 14.41 1.39 11.50
C MET A 165 13.67 0.12 11.10
N ILE A 166 14.00 -0.45 9.93
CA ILE A 166 13.41 -1.70 9.46
C ILE A 166 13.83 -2.85 10.38
N ALA A 167 15.10 -2.89 10.76
CA ALA A 167 15.62 -3.84 11.74
C ALA A 167 14.86 -3.78 13.08
N VAL A 168 14.57 -2.58 13.59
CA VAL A 168 13.78 -2.38 14.82
C VAL A 168 12.35 -2.90 14.68
N VAL A 169 11.67 -2.62 13.55
CA VAL A 169 10.32 -3.13 13.30
C VAL A 169 10.33 -4.66 13.23
N PHE A 170 11.31 -5.27 12.56
CA PHE A 170 11.44 -6.71 12.52
C PHE A 170 11.73 -7.31 13.89
N GLU A 171 12.61 -6.70 14.70
CA GLU A 171 12.88 -7.15 16.06
C GLU A 171 11.61 -7.10 16.92
N PHE A 172 10.83 -6.02 16.81
CA PHE A 172 9.55 -5.90 17.49
C PHE A 172 8.59 -7.04 17.09
N LEU A 173 8.39 -7.26 15.78
CA LEU A 173 7.49 -8.31 15.30
C LEU A 173 8.00 -9.70 15.68
N GLN A 174 9.31 -9.96 15.62
CA GLN A 174 9.89 -11.22 16.07
C GLN A 174 9.66 -11.49 17.55
N THR A 175 9.65 -10.43 18.36
CA THR A 175 9.48 -10.56 19.80
C THR A 175 8.02 -10.70 20.19
N PHE A 176 7.13 -9.92 19.59
CA PHE A 176 5.76 -9.73 20.08
C PHE A 176 4.68 -10.26 19.13
N ASP A 177 4.98 -10.55 17.87
CA ASP A 177 3.99 -11.03 16.91
C ASP A 177 3.84 -12.56 16.94
N ALA A 178 2.60 -13.06 16.94
CA ALA A 178 2.27 -14.48 16.96
C ALA A 178 2.68 -15.23 15.67
N ALA A 179 2.88 -14.54 14.55
CA ALA A 179 3.40 -15.13 13.31
C ALA A 179 4.87 -15.54 13.45
N SER A 180 5.65 -14.79 14.23
CA SER A 180 7.09 -15.02 14.42
C SER A 180 7.42 -15.66 15.77
N ASN A 181 6.64 -15.36 16.82
CA ASN A 181 6.82 -15.87 18.17
C ASN A 181 5.61 -16.71 18.62
N PRO A 182 5.74 -18.06 18.68
CA PRO A 182 4.67 -18.94 19.16
C PRO A 182 4.23 -18.72 20.61
N ALA A 183 4.96 -17.92 21.39
CA ALA A 183 4.58 -17.54 22.76
C ALA A 183 3.66 -16.31 22.82
N SER A 184 3.47 -15.59 21.70
CA SER A 184 2.53 -14.48 21.61
C SER A 184 1.16 -14.93 21.09
N ASP A 185 0.10 -14.33 21.62
CA ASP A 185 -1.29 -14.51 21.17
C ASP A 185 -1.78 -13.32 20.31
N ILE A 186 -0.92 -12.33 20.04
CA ILE A 186 -1.24 -11.08 19.34
C ILE A 186 -0.60 -11.06 17.97
N THR A 187 -1.32 -10.57 16.97
CA THR A 187 -0.76 -10.28 15.63
C THR A 187 -0.88 -8.81 15.37
N TYR A 188 0.21 -8.19 14.99
CA TYR A 188 0.33 -6.77 14.74
C TYR A 188 0.26 -6.51 13.24
N LEU A 189 -0.60 -5.57 12.87
CA LEU A 189 -0.64 -4.96 11.55
C LEU A 189 0.02 -3.58 11.64
N PRO A 190 1.24 -3.40 11.11
CA PRO A 190 1.78 -2.07 10.86
C PRO A 190 0.75 -1.27 10.04
N ALA A 191 0.29 -0.16 10.58
CA ALA A 191 -0.84 0.58 10.00
C ALA A 191 -0.59 2.09 9.89
N ALA A 192 0.46 2.61 10.51
CA ALA A 192 0.95 3.96 10.27
C ALA A 192 2.42 4.09 10.72
N LEU A 193 3.19 4.87 9.98
CA LEU A 193 4.44 5.49 10.41
C LEU A 193 4.17 6.99 10.56
N THR A 194 4.46 7.57 11.71
CA THR A 194 4.36 9.01 11.93
C THR A 194 5.72 9.60 12.29
N VAL A 195 6.07 10.68 11.58
CA VAL A 195 7.29 11.46 11.77
C VAL A 195 6.87 12.90 12.07
N SER A 196 7.03 13.30 13.33
CA SER A 196 6.51 14.58 13.83
C SER A 196 7.45 15.77 13.58
N LEU A 197 8.27 15.70 12.52
CA LEU A 197 9.33 16.66 12.22
C LEU A 197 9.37 16.97 10.72
N GLY A 198 9.67 18.23 10.37
CA GLY A 198 10.02 18.60 9.01
C GLY A 198 11.33 17.91 8.59
N GLY A 199 11.34 17.27 7.43
CA GLY A 199 12.44 16.40 7.02
C GLY A 199 13.70 17.16 6.61
N ASN A 200 14.83 16.46 6.56
CA ASN A 200 15.92 16.86 5.66
C ASN A 200 15.58 16.43 4.22
N THR A 201 16.35 16.90 3.24
CA THR A 201 16.26 16.38 1.86
C THR A 201 16.36 14.86 1.90
N VAL A 202 15.41 14.17 1.26
CA VAL A 202 15.41 12.71 1.16
C VAL A 202 16.62 12.26 0.33
N GLU A 203 17.53 11.48 0.91
CA GLU A 203 18.65 10.84 0.22
C GLU A 203 18.33 9.35 -0.06
N GLU A 204 19.26 8.63 -0.69
CA GLU A 204 19.06 7.22 -1.11
C GLU A 204 18.73 6.30 0.07
N ALA A 205 19.26 6.59 1.27
CA ALA A 205 19.05 5.80 2.47
C ALA A 205 17.63 5.94 3.04
N GLU A 206 17.09 7.16 3.06
CA GLU A 206 15.70 7.42 3.42
C GLU A 206 14.74 6.80 2.40
N LEU A 207 15.02 6.91 1.10
CA LEU A 207 14.18 6.33 0.05
C LEU A 207 13.99 4.82 0.23
N ASN A 208 15.05 4.07 0.51
CA ASN A 208 14.95 2.62 0.75
C ASN A 208 14.01 2.28 1.91
N THR A 209 13.96 3.17 2.91
CA THR A 209 13.10 3.01 4.06
C THR A 209 11.64 3.34 3.71
N LEU A 210 11.40 4.41 2.95
CA LEU A 210 10.07 4.77 2.47
C LEU A 210 9.51 3.68 1.53
N ASP A 211 10.33 3.16 0.61
CA ASP A 211 9.97 2.08 -0.32
C ASP A 211 9.57 0.80 0.41
N PHE A 212 10.20 0.50 1.54
CA PHE A 212 9.82 -0.63 2.37
C PHE A 212 8.45 -0.45 3.03
N PHE A 213 8.16 0.72 3.59
CA PHE A 213 6.84 0.98 4.17
C PHE A 213 5.75 1.08 3.10
N GLU A 214 6.08 1.58 1.91
CA GLU A 214 5.20 1.51 0.74
C GLU A 214 4.91 0.04 0.36
N LEU A 215 5.93 -0.83 0.33
CA LEU A 215 5.76 -2.26 0.08
C LEU A 215 4.88 -2.95 1.15
N LEU A 216 4.96 -2.50 2.39
CA LEU A 216 4.10 -2.96 3.49
C LEU A 216 2.74 -2.26 3.54
N GLU A 217 2.47 -1.33 2.62
CA GLU A 217 1.25 -0.53 2.55
C GLU A 217 0.96 0.26 3.84
N VAL A 218 2.02 0.74 4.49
CA VAL A 218 1.96 1.50 5.74
C VAL A 218 2.02 2.99 5.46
N PRO A 219 0.93 3.76 5.70
CA PRO A 219 0.91 5.22 5.57
C PRO A 219 2.01 5.91 6.34
N ILE A 220 2.69 6.82 5.66
CA ILE A 220 3.72 7.66 6.22
C ILE A 220 3.11 9.06 6.39
N PHE A 221 2.93 9.46 7.64
CA PHE A 221 2.46 10.79 8.01
C PHE A 221 3.67 11.63 8.45
N GLN A 222 3.90 12.74 7.78
CA GLN A 222 4.98 13.65 8.11
C GLN A 222 4.43 15.02 8.49
N ALA A 223 4.91 15.57 9.59
CA ALA A 223 4.66 16.96 9.92
C ALA A 223 5.24 17.87 8.84
N SER A 224 4.37 18.64 8.20
CA SER A 224 4.81 19.70 7.30
C SER A 224 5.70 20.68 8.05
N ALA A 225 6.72 21.21 7.37
CA ALA A 225 7.69 22.08 8.01
C ALA A 225 6.98 23.26 8.71
N ASN A 226 7.28 23.42 10.00
CA ASN A 226 6.66 24.47 10.80
C ASN A 226 7.23 25.84 10.42
N THR A 227 6.50 26.89 10.78
CA THR A 227 6.70 28.24 10.27
C THR A 227 7.99 28.87 10.82
N GLY A 228 8.89 29.24 9.91
CA GLY A 228 10.21 29.79 10.27
C GLY A 228 11.29 28.74 10.52
N GLN A 229 10.97 27.44 10.41
CA GLN A 229 11.93 26.34 10.42
C GLN A 229 12.28 25.93 8.98
N GLY A 230 13.53 25.49 8.76
CA GLY A 230 13.93 24.88 7.50
C GLY A 230 13.64 23.39 7.53
N GLY A 231 12.98 22.86 6.51
CA GLY A 231 12.68 21.43 6.37
C GLY A 231 12.07 21.15 4.99
N VAL A 232 12.19 19.91 4.52
CA VAL A 232 11.63 19.41 3.26
C VAL A 232 10.44 18.54 3.59
N ASP A 233 9.31 18.85 2.96
CA ASP A 233 8.16 17.95 2.95
C ASP A 233 8.49 16.79 2.02
N TRP A 234 8.59 15.58 2.56
CA TRP A 234 8.94 14.40 1.78
C TRP A 234 7.91 14.13 0.69
N GLY A 235 6.62 14.49 0.88
CA GLY A 235 5.58 14.41 -0.15
C GLY A 235 5.89 15.21 -1.41
N SER A 236 6.74 16.26 -1.32
CA SER A 236 7.20 17.01 -2.50
C SER A 236 8.17 16.24 -3.39
N VAL A 237 8.76 15.15 -2.88
CA VAL A 237 9.74 14.30 -3.59
C VAL A 237 9.26 12.85 -3.70
N TYR A 238 8.46 12.38 -2.76
CA TYR A 238 7.93 11.03 -2.64
C TYR A 238 6.41 11.09 -2.45
N GLN A 239 5.68 10.85 -3.54
CA GLN A 239 4.25 11.18 -3.65
C GLN A 239 3.33 10.50 -2.63
N ASN A 240 3.81 9.45 -1.96
CA ASN A 240 3.00 8.66 -1.04
C ASN A 240 3.27 8.98 0.45
N VAL A 241 3.85 10.15 0.76
CA VAL A 241 3.88 10.68 2.13
C VAL A 241 2.74 11.66 2.33
N ILE A 242 1.95 11.48 3.38
CA ILE A 242 0.88 12.41 3.78
C ILE A 242 1.49 13.52 4.62
N ASN A 243 1.57 14.71 4.06
CA ASN A 243 2.08 15.90 4.72
C ASN A 243 0.98 16.61 5.52
N VAL A 244 1.18 16.73 6.82
CA VAL A 244 0.15 17.21 7.75
C VAL A 244 0.47 18.60 8.31
N GLY A 245 -0.49 19.50 8.13
CA GLY A 245 -0.50 20.84 8.71
C GLY A 245 -1.30 20.95 10.03
N ALA A 246 -1.19 22.09 10.73
CA ALA A 246 -1.91 22.32 12.00
C ALA A 246 -2.97 23.42 11.92
N TRP A 247 -4.16 23.11 12.44
CA TRP A 247 -5.36 23.97 12.42
C TRP A 247 -5.39 25.04 13.54
N ASN A 248 -4.27 25.31 14.21
CA ASN A 248 -4.24 26.23 15.35
C ASN A 248 -3.69 27.60 14.97
N VAL A 249 -4.04 28.60 15.78
CA VAL A 249 -3.55 29.97 15.67
C VAL A 249 -2.72 30.30 16.90
N ALA A 250 -1.53 30.85 16.69
CA ALA A 250 -0.64 31.28 17.77
C ALA A 250 -1.20 32.53 18.50
N GLY A 251 -0.64 32.83 19.68
CA GLY A 251 -1.13 33.91 20.54
C GLY A 251 -0.97 35.32 19.95
N ASN A 252 -0.14 35.46 18.92
CA ASN A 252 0.02 36.68 18.12
C ASN A 252 -1.00 36.80 16.96
N GLY A 253 -1.85 35.80 16.77
CA GLY A 253 -2.87 35.72 15.72
C GLY A 253 -2.44 34.97 14.46
N GLU A 254 -1.21 34.47 14.35
CA GLU A 254 -0.74 33.81 13.12
C GLU A 254 -1.18 32.35 13.00
N LEU A 255 -1.54 31.90 11.81
CA LEU A 255 -1.94 30.51 11.55
C LEU A 255 -0.72 29.57 11.53
N MET A 256 -0.83 28.42 12.17
CA MET A 256 0.25 27.45 12.34
C MET A 256 0.22 26.29 11.34
N LEU A 257 -0.48 26.49 10.23
CA LEU A 257 -0.77 25.46 9.24
C LEU A 257 0.50 24.78 8.74
N SER A 258 1.42 25.56 8.19
CA SER A 258 2.72 25.12 7.70
C SER A 258 3.55 26.35 7.34
N SER A 259 4.82 26.17 6.98
CA SER A 259 5.59 27.19 6.26
C SER A 259 4.92 27.57 4.93
N PHE A 260 5.19 28.78 4.42
CA PHE A 260 4.65 29.23 3.14
C PHE A 260 5.18 28.41 1.96
N GLU A 261 6.43 27.94 2.06
CA GLU A 261 7.06 27.10 1.04
C GLU A 261 6.48 25.68 1.04
N SER A 262 6.05 25.21 2.21
CA SER A 262 5.46 23.89 2.42
C SER A 262 3.95 23.83 2.16
N LEU A 263 3.28 24.98 2.16
CA LEU A 263 1.82 25.05 2.05
C LEU A 263 1.25 24.30 0.83
N PRO A 264 1.86 24.35 -0.36
CA PRO A 264 1.38 23.58 -1.52
C PRO A 264 1.47 22.06 -1.35
N ASN A 265 2.29 21.58 -0.41
CA ASN A 265 2.48 20.15 -0.15
C ASN A 265 1.63 19.67 1.02
N VAL A 266 0.82 20.52 1.67
CA VAL A 266 -0.02 20.08 2.80
C VAL A 266 -1.20 19.29 2.26
N ASP A 267 -1.24 17.99 2.56
CA ASP A 267 -2.31 17.08 2.16
C ASP A 267 -3.53 17.17 3.08
N MET A 268 -3.31 17.45 4.36
CA MET A 268 -4.39 17.52 5.35
C MET A 268 -3.98 18.35 6.55
N ALA A 269 -4.93 18.99 7.23
CA ALA A 269 -4.68 19.69 8.48
C ALA A 269 -5.48 19.11 9.66
N GLY A 270 -4.84 19.02 10.82
CA GLY A 270 -5.42 18.50 12.06
C GLY A 270 -5.27 19.45 13.25
N ASP A 271 -5.91 19.11 14.37
CA ASP A 271 -5.73 19.85 15.63
C ASP A 271 -4.34 19.62 16.21
N GLY A 272 -3.46 20.60 16.08
CA GLY A 272 -2.11 20.55 16.60
C GLY A 272 -1.96 20.78 18.10
N VAL A 273 -3.00 20.89 18.94
CA VAL A 273 -2.81 21.15 20.39
C VAL A 273 -2.64 19.88 21.20
N VAL A 274 -1.62 19.81 22.05
CA VAL A 274 -1.51 18.77 23.09
C VAL A 274 -1.45 19.44 24.45
N SER A 275 -2.26 18.97 25.39
CA SER A 275 -2.27 19.53 26.75
C SER A 275 -2.33 18.47 27.82
N ARG A 276 -1.45 18.57 28.83
CA ARG A 276 -1.43 17.69 29.99
C ARG A 276 -1.18 18.49 31.27
N ALA A 277 -1.82 18.11 32.37
CA ALA A 277 -1.85 18.92 33.59
C ALA A 277 -0.47 19.16 34.23
N ASP A 278 0.42 18.19 34.12
CA ASP A 278 1.78 18.19 34.66
C ASP A 278 2.84 18.67 33.65
N TRP A 279 2.52 18.71 32.36
CA TRP A 279 3.47 19.06 31.29
C TRP A 279 3.25 20.47 30.72
N GLY A 280 2.00 20.95 30.70
CA GLY A 280 1.62 22.23 30.10
C GLY A 280 0.79 22.08 28.83
N THR A 281 1.05 22.91 27.82
CA THR A 281 0.40 22.81 26.51
C THR A 281 1.41 23.12 25.42
N GLU A 282 1.48 22.24 24.43
CA GLU A 282 2.29 22.39 23.22
C GLU A 282 1.39 22.40 21.98
N PHE A 283 1.88 22.93 20.87
CA PHE A 283 1.08 23.06 19.67
C PHE A 283 1.90 23.11 18.36
N GLY A 284 1.30 22.71 17.23
CA GLY A 284 1.92 22.80 15.90
C GLY A 284 1.74 21.56 15.01
N THR A 285 2.39 21.56 13.85
CA THR A 285 2.30 20.47 12.86
C THR A 285 2.78 19.14 13.43
N SER A 286 3.82 19.18 14.27
CA SER A 286 4.37 18.05 15.01
C SER A 286 3.37 17.30 15.88
N PHE A 287 2.25 17.93 16.27
CA PHE A 287 1.22 17.26 17.06
C PHE A 287 -0.10 17.06 16.31
N ALA A 288 -0.33 17.80 15.23
CA ALA A 288 -1.43 17.53 14.32
C ALA A 288 -1.19 16.19 13.60
N THR A 289 0.03 15.96 13.14
CA THR A 289 0.48 14.76 12.41
C THR A 289 0.16 13.45 13.14
N PRO A 290 0.64 13.23 14.39
CA PRO A 290 0.34 12.01 15.11
C PRO A 290 -1.14 11.81 15.41
N LYS A 291 -1.94 12.90 15.51
CA LYS A 291 -3.39 12.78 15.65
C LYS A 291 -4.05 12.33 14.35
N ILE A 292 -3.63 12.87 13.20
CA ILE A 292 -4.14 12.38 11.90
C ILE A 292 -3.77 10.91 11.70
N ALA A 293 -2.53 10.52 12.04
CA ALA A 293 -2.14 9.11 12.02
C ALA A 293 -3.04 8.27 12.94
N ALA A 294 -3.35 8.74 14.15
CA ALA A 294 -4.28 8.05 15.06
C ALA A 294 -5.73 7.99 14.52
N GLU A 295 -6.20 9.00 13.79
CA GLU A 295 -7.50 8.96 13.09
C GLU A 295 -7.53 7.86 12.02
N PHE A 296 -6.45 7.72 11.25
CA PHE A 296 -6.30 6.63 10.30
C PHE A 296 -6.27 5.26 11.00
N ILE A 297 -5.53 5.15 12.11
CA ILE A 297 -5.51 3.94 12.94
C ILE A 297 -6.91 3.58 13.47
N ASN A 298 -7.75 4.55 13.83
CA ASN A 298 -9.12 4.28 14.25
C ASN A 298 -9.94 3.61 13.12
N LEU A 299 -9.77 4.05 11.87
CA LEU A 299 -10.42 3.41 10.71
C LEU A 299 -9.94 1.95 10.54
N ALA A 300 -8.64 1.71 10.65
CA ALA A 300 -8.08 0.35 10.59
C ALA A 300 -8.57 -0.52 11.77
N ASN A 301 -8.68 0.06 12.96
CA ASN A 301 -9.18 -0.62 14.15
C ASN A 301 -10.65 -1.03 14.03
N ASP A 302 -11.49 -0.26 13.33
CA ASP A 302 -12.89 -0.65 13.08
C ASP A 302 -12.95 -1.95 12.27
N VAL A 303 -12.13 -2.06 11.21
CA VAL A 303 -12.01 -3.29 10.42
C VAL A 303 -11.47 -4.45 11.26
N ILE A 304 -10.37 -4.23 11.99
CA ILE A 304 -9.75 -5.27 12.83
C ILE A 304 -10.69 -5.74 13.95
N ALA A 305 -11.47 -4.83 14.54
CA ALA A 305 -12.46 -5.17 15.56
C ALA A 305 -13.53 -6.11 15.00
N ASP A 306 -14.02 -5.85 13.79
CA ASP A 306 -14.97 -6.72 13.10
C ASP A 306 -14.37 -8.09 12.77
N LEU A 307 -13.12 -8.16 12.32
CA LEU A 307 -12.42 -9.42 12.07
C LEU A 307 -12.24 -10.24 13.35
N ASN A 308 -11.76 -9.61 14.42
CA ASN A 308 -11.58 -10.23 15.73
C ASN A 308 -12.91 -10.77 16.27
N ALA A 309 -14.02 -10.04 16.09
CA ALA A 309 -15.35 -10.48 16.51
C ALA A 309 -15.83 -11.73 15.75
N GLN A 310 -15.38 -11.90 14.51
CA GLN A 310 -15.67 -13.06 13.66
C GLN A 310 -14.71 -14.24 13.92
N GLY A 311 -13.62 -14.02 14.66
CA GLY A 311 -12.56 -15.00 14.88
C GLY A 311 -11.64 -15.20 13.66
N SER A 312 -11.68 -14.27 12.70
CA SER A 312 -10.80 -14.22 11.53
C SER A 312 -9.57 -13.37 11.85
N ARG A 313 -8.46 -13.61 11.13
CA ARG A 313 -7.23 -12.81 11.24
C ARG A 313 -7.00 -12.03 9.95
N VAL A 314 -6.36 -10.87 10.05
CA VAL A 314 -5.87 -10.07 8.92
C VAL A 314 -4.97 -10.93 8.02
N ALA A 315 -4.11 -11.75 8.60
CA ALA A 315 -3.26 -12.70 7.88
C ALA A 315 -4.04 -13.73 7.04
N ASP A 316 -5.31 -14.01 7.39
CA ASP A 316 -6.15 -14.92 6.60
C ASP A 316 -6.56 -14.29 5.27
N PHE A 317 -6.59 -12.95 5.17
CA PHE A 317 -6.94 -12.21 3.95
C PHE A 317 -5.73 -11.97 3.04
N PHE A 318 -4.54 -11.78 3.60
CA PHE A 318 -3.29 -11.72 2.82
C PHE A 318 -2.93 -13.06 2.16
N ASN A 319 -3.53 -14.16 2.59
CA ASN A 319 -3.42 -15.48 1.96
C ASN A 319 -4.61 -15.80 1.02
N THR A 320 -5.44 -14.80 0.73
CA THR A 320 -6.50 -14.87 -0.29
C THR A 320 -6.08 -14.10 -1.53
N THR A 321 -6.79 -14.34 -2.63
CA THR A 321 -6.60 -13.72 -3.95
C THR A 321 -6.86 -12.20 -3.98
N TYR A 322 -7.04 -11.58 -2.82
CA TYR A 322 -7.21 -10.15 -2.66
C TYR A 322 -5.84 -9.49 -2.79
N LEU A 323 -5.59 -8.83 -3.93
CA LEU A 323 -4.49 -7.88 -4.02
C LEU A 323 -4.90 -6.68 -3.16
N PRO A 324 -4.18 -6.39 -2.08
CA PRO A 324 -4.49 -5.22 -1.30
C PRO A 324 -4.37 -3.94 -2.17
N PRO A 325 -5.12 -2.89 -1.84
CA PRO A 325 -5.04 -1.63 -2.58
C PRO A 325 -3.62 -1.13 -2.54
N SER A 326 -3.06 -0.78 -3.70
CA SER A 326 -1.71 -0.20 -3.78
C SER A 326 -1.59 0.94 -2.76
N TYR A 327 -0.43 1.11 -2.15
CA TYR A 327 -0.19 2.15 -1.15
C TYR A 327 -0.76 3.54 -1.52
N SER A 328 -0.63 3.95 -2.78
CA SER A 328 -1.23 5.18 -3.31
C SER A 328 -2.77 5.21 -3.25
N GLN A 329 -3.46 4.09 -3.47
CA GLN A 329 -4.92 3.98 -3.29
C GLN A 329 -5.32 4.09 -1.82
N LEU A 330 -4.54 3.51 -0.91
CA LEU A 330 -4.81 3.59 0.52
C LEU A 330 -4.65 5.04 1.03
N VAL A 331 -3.60 5.74 0.61
CA VAL A 331 -3.42 7.17 0.90
C VAL A 331 -4.53 8.03 0.24
N ALA A 332 -4.85 7.77 -1.04
CA ALA A 332 -5.84 8.55 -1.79
C ALA A 332 -7.27 8.40 -1.26
N THR A 333 -7.60 7.25 -0.65
CA THR A 333 -8.92 7.01 -0.04
C THR A 333 -8.99 7.48 1.41
N ALA A 334 -7.88 7.44 2.15
CA ALA A 334 -7.80 7.86 3.54
C ALA A 334 -8.11 9.35 3.74
N ILE A 335 -7.51 10.22 2.90
CA ILE A 335 -7.64 11.66 3.06
C ILE A 335 -9.12 12.10 2.91
N PRO A 336 -9.84 11.76 1.83
CA PRO A 336 -11.26 12.12 1.69
C PRO A 336 -12.16 11.51 2.78
N ALA A 337 -11.85 10.30 3.26
CA ALA A 337 -12.64 9.64 4.30
C ALA A 337 -12.51 10.35 5.67
N LEU A 338 -11.32 10.87 5.98
CA LEU A 338 -11.00 11.47 7.27
C LEU A 338 -11.19 12.99 7.31
N SER A 339 -11.31 13.64 6.16
CA SER A 339 -11.34 15.10 6.04
C SER A 339 -12.64 15.65 5.44
N THR A 340 -12.81 16.96 5.60
CA THR A 340 -13.71 17.77 4.79
C THR A 340 -12.87 18.85 4.15
N ASP A 341 -12.93 18.94 2.84
CA ASP A 341 -12.21 19.97 2.12
C ASP A 341 -12.85 21.35 2.33
N MET A 342 -11.99 22.33 2.62
CA MET A 342 -12.38 23.70 2.93
C MET A 342 -11.63 24.69 2.06
N LEU A 343 -12.37 25.66 1.51
CA LEU A 343 -11.78 26.84 0.91
C LEU A 343 -11.36 27.81 2.01
N VAL A 344 -10.06 28.07 2.11
CA VAL A 344 -9.43 28.95 3.09
C VAL A 344 -8.93 30.19 2.39
N THR A 345 -9.35 31.35 2.92
CA THR A 345 -8.89 32.66 2.43
C THR A 345 -8.00 33.29 3.49
N PHE A 346 -6.89 33.89 3.08
CA PHE A 346 -5.96 34.55 3.99
C PHE A 346 -6.17 36.08 3.98
N ASP A 347 -5.98 36.72 5.14
CA ASP A 347 -6.01 38.17 5.26
C ASP A 347 -4.83 38.85 4.54
N ASP A 348 -3.72 38.13 4.37
CA ASP A 348 -2.63 38.57 3.50
C ASP A 348 -3.01 38.29 2.03
N PRO A 349 -3.24 39.34 1.21
CA PRO A 349 -3.63 39.18 -0.19
C PRO A 349 -2.53 38.53 -1.06
N THR A 350 -1.31 38.36 -0.55
CA THR A 350 -0.22 37.63 -1.21
C THR A 350 -0.21 36.13 -0.92
N ALA A 351 -0.90 35.67 0.13
CA ALA A 351 -1.03 34.27 0.49
C ALA A 351 -2.11 33.52 -0.33
N GLY A 352 -3.04 34.26 -0.96
CA GLY A 352 -4.00 33.70 -1.91
C GLY A 352 -5.19 32.97 -1.26
N LEU A 353 -5.77 32.05 -2.03
CA LEU A 353 -6.80 31.10 -1.62
C LEU A 353 -6.14 29.73 -1.54
N ALA A 354 -6.42 28.95 -0.50
CA ALA A 354 -5.96 27.57 -0.38
C ALA A 354 -7.16 26.65 -0.16
N LEU A 355 -7.24 25.56 -0.91
CA LEU A 355 -8.18 24.49 -0.65
C LEU A 355 -7.46 23.46 0.23
N LEU A 356 -7.99 23.21 1.42
CA LEU A 356 -7.31 22.43 2.45
C LEU A 356 -8.26 21.35 3.00
N PRO A 357 -7.88 20.07 2.89
CA PRO A 357 -8.56 18.97 3.57
C PRO A 357 -8.38 19.11 5.09
N ILE A 358 -9.47 19.36 5.83
CA ILE A 358 -9.40 19.52 7.28
C ILE A 358 -10.01 18.29 7.94
N SER A 359 -9.30 17.70 8.91
CA SER A 359 -9.81 16.55 9.67
C SER A 359 -11.23 16.78 10.17
N ASN A 360 -12.10 15.79 9.91
CA ASN A 360 -13.48 15.79 10.33
C ASN A 360 -13.59 15.89 11.86
N VAL A 361 -12.68 15.25 12.58
CA VAL A 361 -12.60 15.34 14.04
C VAL A 361 -12.16 16.75 14.47
N THR A 362 -11.16 17.31 13.80
CA THR A 362 -10.71 18.67 14.04
C THR A 362 -11.83 19.70 13.85
N LEU A 363 -12.63 19.55 12.79
CA LEU A 363 -13.80 20.39 12.54
C LEU A 363 -14.91 20.15 13.58
N ALA A 364 -15.11 18.92 14.03
CA ALA A 364 -16.11 18.62 15.06
C ALA A 364 -15.75 19.27 16.41
N GLU A 365 -14.46 19.30 16.77
CA GLU A 365 -13.97 19.84 18.03
C GLU A 365 -13.85 21.37 18.02
N ASN A 366 -13.33 21.93 16.93
CA ASN A 366 -12.99 23.35 16.83
C ASN A 366 -14.02 24.17 16.02
N GLY A 367 -14.95 23.49 15.33
CA GLY A 367 -15.82 24.11 14.35
C GLY A 367 -15.03 24.63 13.14
N LEU A 368 -15.63 25.58 12.43
CA LEU A 368 -14.98 26.28 11.32
C LEU A 368 -14.06 27.41 11.81
N THR A 369 -13.56 27.33 13.04
CA THR A 369 -12.72 28.37 13.64
C THR A 369 -11.47 27.74 14.21
N PRO A 370 -10.27 28.13 13.74
CA PRO A 370 -9.02 27.72 14.35
C PRO A 370 -9.01 28.00 15.85
N ARG A 371 -8.42 27.08 16.61
CA ARG A 371 -8.23 27.26 18.06
C ARG A 371 -7.01 28.15 18.31
N THR A 372 -7.20 29.25 19.05
CA THR A 372 -6.10 30.12 19.49
C THR A 372 -5.36 29.51 20.69
N VAL A 373 -4.03 29.43 20.63
CA VAL A 373 -3.15 28.95 21.71
C VAL A 373 -2.00 29.93 21.93
N GLU A 374 -1.65 30.21 23.19
CA GLU A 374 -0.55 31.10 23.51
C GLU A 374 0.81 30.43 23.25
N GLY A 375 1.64 31.01 22.39
CA GLY A 375 3.08 30.70 22.31
C GLY A 375 3.80 31.48 21.20
N PHE A 376 5.06 31.12 20.94
CA PHE A 376 6.04 31.94 20.20
C PHE A 376 6.40 31.43 18.81
N ASP A 377 5.79 30.35 18.34
CA ASP A 377 6.06 29.81 17.02
C ASP A 377 5.27 30.63 15.98
N THR A 378 5.97 31.46 15.23
CA THR A 378 5.34 32.47 14.37
C THR A 378 5.01 31.85 13.03
N GLY A 379 3.72 31.50 12.92
CA GLY A 379 2.96 30.94 11.81
C GLY A 379 3.24 31.48 10.39
N LEU A 380 2.29 31.27 9.46
CA LEU A 380 2.21 32.04 8.22
C LEU A 380 2.22 33.54 8.60
N THR A 381 3.40 34.16 8.51
CA THR A 381 3.69 35.40 9.23
C THR A 381 2.83 36.53 8.66
N GLY A 382 2.09 37.22 9.54
CA GLY A 382 1.14 38.25 9.13
C GLY A 382 -0.13 37.75 8.42
N SER A 383 -0.35 36.43 8.36
CA SER A 383 -1.55 35.82 7.77
C SER A 383 -2.47 35.23 8.85
N THR A 384 -3.72 35.65 8.80
CA THR A 384 -4.86 35.07 9.52
C THR A 384 -5.82 34.45 8.50
N ILE A 385 -6.63 33.49 8.94
CA ILE A 385 -7.76 33.00 8.14
C ILE A 385 -8.85 34.09 8.12
N ALA A 386 -9.12 34.65 6.95
CA ALA A 386 -10.11 35.70 6.74
C ALA A 386 -11.55 35.14 6.63
N ALA A 387 -11.69 33.99 5.96
CA ALA A 387 -12.95 33.26 5.79
C ALA A 387 -12.69 31.79 5.46
N LEU A 388 -13.66 30.95 5.84
CA LEU A 388 -13.72 29.52 5.60
C LEU A 388 -15.09 29.19 5.00
N GLU A 389 -15.09 28.55 3.84
CA GLU A 389 -16.30 28.08 3.17
C GLU A 389 -16.09 26.60 2.80
N LEU A 390 -17.13 25.78 2.99
CA LEU A 390 -17.17 24.48 2.33
C LEU A 390 -17.04 24.72 0.84
N ILE A 391 -16.26 23.90 0.14
CA ILE A 391 -15.95 24.15 -1.28
C ILE A 391 -17.25 24.37 -2.06
N PRO A 392 -17.43 25.55 -2.66
CA PRO A 392 -18.42 25.72 -3.69
C PRO A 392 -17.85 25.16 -5.00
N ASP A 393 -18.69 24.52 -5.83
CA ASP A 393 -18.33 24.17 -7.21
C ASP A 393 -17.66 25.37 -7.90
N SER A 394 -16.41 25.20 -8.34
CA SER A 394 -15.66 26.25 -9.01
C SER A 394 -16.08 26.32 -10.47
N THR A 395 -16.48 27.51 -10.94
CA THR A 395 -16.69 27.76 -12.38
C THR A 395 -15.42 28.24 -13.09
N SER A 396 -14.31 28.42 -12.37
CA SER A 396 -13.02 28.90 -12.91
C SER A 396 -11.88 28.05 -12.36
N PRO A 397 -11.28 27.14 -13.15
CA PRO A 397 -10.16 26.32 -12.71
C PRO A 397 -8.90 27.14 -12.37
N THR A 398 -8.06 26.59 -11.50
CA THR A 398 -6.81 27.14 -10.96
C THR A 398 -5.67 26.14 -11.20
N ASN A 399 -4.44 26.40 -10.72
CA ASN A 399 -3.33 25.44 -10.80
C ASN A 399 -3.14 24.65 -9.48
N GLY A 400 -4.19 24.56 -8.67
CA GLY A 400 -4.22 23.72 -7.47
C GLY A 400 -5.49 22.88 -7.48
N ARG A 401 -5.69 22.04 -6.47
CA ARG A 401 -6.86 21.15 -6.38
C ARG A 401 -8.18 21.92 -6.58
N ASP A 402 -8.94 21.50 -7.58
CA ASP A 402 -10.23 22.05 -7.97
C ASP A 402 -11.37 21.02 -7.90
N PHE A 403 -12.58 21.53 -7.69
CA PHE A 403 -13.83 20.77 -7.82
C PHE A 403 -14.66 21.43 -8.92
N LEU A 404 -14.71 20.76 -10.07
CA LEU A 404 -15.38 21.24 -11.26
C LEU A 404 -16.64 20.43 -11.53
N THR A 405 -17.77 21.11 -11.62
CA THR A 405 -19.03 20.49 -12.04
C THR A 405 -19.58 21.15 -13.31
N GLY A 406 -19.84 20.33 -14.32
CA GLY A 406 -20.45 20.67 -15.59
C GLY A 406 -21.95 20.88 -15.51
N GLY A 407 -22.60 20.90 -16.68
CA GLY A 407 -24.03 21.13 -16.82
C GLY A 407 -24.78 19.89 -17.26
N THR A 408 -25.93 20.09 -17.91
CA THR A 408 -26.66 18.98 -18.57
C THR A 408 -26.45 18.99 -20.09
N GLY A 409 -25.39 19.66 -20.56
CA GLY A 409 -25.02 19.79 -21.97
C GLY A 409 -23.71 19.07 -22.26
N GLY A 410 -23.26 19.09 -23.51
CA GLY A 410 -21.90 18.62 -23.81
C GLY A 410 -20.90 19.74 -23.55
N GLU A 411 -20.06 19.57 -22.54
CA GLU A 411 -19.08 20.52 -22.08
C GLU A 411 -17.63 20.05 -22.32
N THR A 412 -16.69 20.98 -22.20
CA THR A 412 -15.26 20.67 -22.10
C THR A 412 -14.75 21.31 -20.83
N LEU A 413 -14.46 20.47 -19.84
CA LEU A 413 -13.95 20.85 -18.53
C LEU A 413 -12.44 20.58 -18.51
N SER A 414 -11.66 21.57 -18.07
CA SER A 414 -10.21 21.43 -17.92
C SER A 414 -9.85 21.92 -16.52
N ALA A 415 -9.28 21.05 -15.70
CA ALA A 415 -8.97 21.35 -14.31
C ALA A 415 -7.59 21.99 -14.11
N LEU A 416 -6.68 21.80 -15.09
CA LEU A 416 -5.33 22.39 -15.16
C LEU A 416 -4.33 21.59 -14.32
N ASP A 417 -3.43 22.22 -13.57
CA ASP A 417 -2.49 21.50 -12.69
C ASP A 417 -3.17 21.31 -11.31
N GLY A 418 -2.98 20.19 -10.63
CA GLY A 418 -3.63 19.93 -9.35
C GLY A 418 -4.12 18.49 -9.25
N ASN A 419 -4.55 18.08 -8.06
CA ASN A 419 -5.22 16.79 -7.89
C ASN A 419 -6.72 17.08 -7.85
N ASP A 420 -7.39 17.05 -8.99
CA ASP A 420 -8.70 17.66 -9.19
C ASP A 420 -9.83 16.65 -9.14
N THR A 421 -11.04 17.14 -8.85
CA THR A 421 -12.28 16.37 -8.93
C THR A 421 -13.19 16.99 -9.99
N VAL A 422 -13.55 16.22 -11.01
CA VAL A 422 -14.30 16.71 -12.17
C VAL A 422 -15.58 15.89 -12.39
N THR A 423 -16.72 16.57 -12.42
CA THR A 423 -18.04 15.96 -12.66
C THR A 423 -18.63 16.56 -13.93
N GLY A 424 -18.82 15.77 -14.99
CA GLY A 424 -19.49 16.24 -16.21
C GLY A 424 -20.98 16.55 -16.01
N LEU A 425 -21.63 15.78 -15.13
CA LEU A 425 -23.08 15.62 -15.04
C LEU A 425 -23.61 15.02 -16.34
N GLY A 426 -24.60 15.61 -17.01
CA GLY A 426 -25.25 14.96 -18.14
C GLY A 426 -24.83 15.56 -19.46
N GLY A 427 -24.58 14.74 -20.47
CA GLY A 427 -24.14 15.26 -21.76
C GLY A 427 -23.15 14.31 -22.40
N ASN A 428 -22.37 14.80 -23.34
CA ASN A 428 -21.17 14.08 -23.76
C ASN A 428 -20.02 15.04 -23.54
N ASP A 429 -19.31 14.85 -22.45
CA ASP A 429 -18.32 15.81 -21.97
C ASP A 429 -16.91 15.42 -22.38
N VAL A 430 -16.02 16.40 -22.37
CA VAL A 430 -14.57 16.17 -22.36
C VAL A 430 -14.08 16.61 -20.99
N LEU A 431 -13.71 15.63 -20.16
CA LEU A 431 -13.19 15.85 -18.82
C LEU A 431 -11.66 15.74 -18.88
N ASN A 432 -10.98 16.87 -18.75
CA ASN A 432 -9.53 16.94 -18.67
C ASN A 432 -9.14 17.32 -17.25
N GLY A 433 -8.50 16.41 -16.50
CA GLY A 433 -7.93 16.73 -15.19
C GLY A 433 -6.74 17.65 -15.41
N GLY A 434 -5.62 17.06 -15.79
CA GLY A 434 -4.43 17.74 -16.28
C GLY A 434 -3.23 17.15 -15.56
N PRO A 435 -2.17 17.91 -15.24
CA PRO A 435 -1.09 17.36 -14.42
C PRO A 435 -1.50 17.18 -12.95
N GLY A 436 -1.45 15.95 -12.46
CA GLY A 436 -1.67 15.61 -11.06
C GLY A 436 -2.38 14.26 -10.95
N ILE A 437 -3.12 14.06 -9.86
CA ILE A 437 -3.97 12.88 -9.63
C ILE A 437 -5.42 13.31 -9.63
N ASP A 438 -6.12 13.02 -10.71
CA ASP A 438 -7.45 13.53 -10.98
C ASP A 438 -8.52 12.44 -10.89
N THR A 439 -9.68 12.82 -10.35
CA THR A 439 -10.84 11.95 -10.17
C THR A 439 -12.03 12.48 -10.96
N ALA A 440 -12.59 11.65 -11.83
CA ALA A 440 -13.88 11.92 -12.47
C ALA A 440 -15.02 11.24 -11.69
N ILE A 441 -16.05 12.02 -11.33
CA ILE A 441 -17.19 11.51 -10.56
C ILE A 441 -18.39 11.21 -11.47
N PHE A 442 -18.99 10.04 -11.27
CA PHE A 442 -20.16 9.56 -11.99
C PHE A 442 -21.28 9.16 -11.04
N SER A 443 -22.49 9.63 -11.35
CA SER A 443 -23.65 9.61 -10.44
C SER A 443 -24.35 8.24 -10.31
N GLY A 444 -23.82 7.20 -10.96
CA GLY A 444 -24.44 5.89 -11.07
C GLY A 444 -23.58 4.76 -10.54
N PRO A 445 -24.17 3.56 -10.41
CA PRO A 445 -23.41 2.38 -10.04
C PRO A 445 -22.50 1.96 -11.19
N GLN A 446 -21.34 1.43 -10.86
CA GLN A 446 -20.30 1.03 -11.80
C GLN A 446 -20.85 0.06 -12.86
N PHE A 447 -21.73 -0.86 -12.47
CA PHE A 447 -22.36 -1.82 -13.38
C PHE A 447 -23.24 -1.19 -14.46
N ALA A 448 -23.51 0.12 -14.43
CA ALA A 448 -24.26 0.83 -15.48
C ALA A 448 -23.35 1.38 -16.60
N TYR A 449 -22.02 1.30 -16.45
CA TYR A 449 -21.06 1.97 -17.34
C TYR A 449 -20.24 1.01 -18.20
N THR A 450 -19.89 1.45 -19.42
CA THR A 450 -18.88 0.82 -20.27
C THR A 450 -17.67 1.75 -20.34
N LEU A 451 -16.54 1.30 -19.82
CA LEU A 451 -15.23 1.91 -20.07
C LEU A 451 -14.72 1.45 -21.44
N VAL A 452 -14.32 2.39 -22.29
CA VAL A 452 -13.74 2.13 -23.60
C VAL A 452 -12.33 2.69 -23.62
N LEU A 453 -11.37 1.82 -23.87
CA LEU A 453 -9.93 2.11 -23.94
C LEU A 453 -9.48 2.01 -25.40
N GLU A 454 -8.98 3.12 -25.95
CA GLU A 454 -8.47 3.22 -27.31
C GLU A 454 -7.07 3.86 -27.31
N PRO A 455 -6.23 3.59 -28.31
CA PRO A 455 -4.94 4.27 -28.43
C PRO A 455 -5.09 5.81 -28.47
N GLY A 456 -4.81 6.45 -27.34
CA GLY A 456 -4.87 7.91 -27.18
C GLY A 456 -6.24 8.50 -26.83
N GLU A 457 -7.26 7.66 -26.57
CA GLU A 457 -8.59 8.10 -26.14
C GLU A 457 -9.16 7.12 -25.10
N THR A 458 -9.63 7.64 -23.97
CA THR A 458 -10.40 6.88 -22.98
C THR A 458 -11.79 7.48 -22.91
N ARG A 459 -12.82 6.63 -22.87
CA ARG A 459 -14.21 7.08 -22.76
C ARG A 459 -14.97 6.28 -21.73
N LEU A 460 -15.89 6.93 -21.02
CA LEU A 460 -16.86 6.27 -20.18
C LEU A 460 -18.27 6.49 -20.73
N VAL A 461 -18.98 5.40 -20.95
CA VAL A 461 -20.34 5.41 -21.52
C VAL A 461 -21.32 5.00 -20.42
N ASP A 462 -22.21 5.92 -20.02
CA ASP A 462 -23.37 5.60 -19.20
C ASP A 462 -24.46 4.95 -20.07
N ARG A 463 -24.84 3.72 -19.73
CA ARG A 463 -25.89 3.00 -20.47
C ARG A 463 -27.29 3.41 -20.03
N ARG A 464 -27.44 4.20 -18.97
CA ARG A 464 -28.72 4.77 -18.55
C ARG A 464 -29.08 5.95 -19.45
N PRO A 465 -30.35 6.05 -19.89
CA PRO A 465 -30.76 7.11 -20.80
C PRO A 465 -30.71 8.49 -20.12
N ASP A 466 -30.03 9.43 -20.78
CA ASP A 466 -30.00 10.87 -20.42
C ASP A 466 -29.54 11.17 -18.98
N VAL A 467 -28.63 10.37 -18.40
CA VAL A 467 -28.05 10.60 -17.07
C VAL A 467 -26.67 11.24 -17.16
N ASN A 468 -25.57 10.47 -17.28
CA ASN A 468 -24.25 11.03 -17.51
C ASN A 468 -23.89 11.16 -18.99
N GLY A 469 -24.32 10.19 -19.81
CA GLY A 469 -24.09 10.18 -21.26
C GLY A 469 -22.74 9.57 -21.63
N THR A 470 -21.95 10.17 -22.52
CA THR A 470 -20.66 9.59 -22.95
C THR A 470 -19.54 10.60 -22.89
N ASP A 471 -18.62 10.36 -21.96
CA ASP A 471 -17.58 11.30 -21.60
C ASP A 471 -16.21 10.83 -22.07
N THR A 472 -15.44 11.72 -22.67
CA THR A 472 -14.03 11.52 -23.02
C THR A 472 -13.17 11.98 -21.86
N LEU A 473 -12.27 11.11 -21.41
CA LEU A 473 -11.41 11.31 -20.25
C LEU A 473 -9.98 11.58 -20.72
N ILE A 474 -9.38 12.66 -20.23
CA ILE A 474 -8.03 13.10 -20.58
C ILE A 474 -7.30 13.41 -19.26
N ASN A 475 -6.15 12.77 -19.01
CA ASN A 475 -5.42 12.92 -17.75
C ASN A 475 -6.37 12.77 -16.54
N ILE A 476 -7.06 11.63 -16.48
CA ILE A 476 -7.91 11.24 -15.36
C ILE A 476 -7.38 9.89 -14.89
N GLU A 477 -7.06 9.80 -13.61
CA GLU A 477 -6.48 8.61 -13.00
C GLU A 477 -7.56 7.76 -12.34
N PHE A 478 -8.64 8.37 -11.86
CA PHE A 478 -9.66 7.70 -11.04
C PHE A 478 -11.08 7.96 -11.55
N LEU A 479 -11.91 6.91 -11.53
CA LEU A 479 -13.36 6.99 -11.77
C LEU A 479 -14.10 6.65 -10.49
N ASP A 480 -14.77 7.63 -9.91
CA ASP A 480 -15.58 7.44 -8.71
C ASP A 480 -17.06 7.27 -9.07
N PHE A 481 -17.65 6.18 -8.62
CA PHE A 481 -19.05 5.83 -8.84
C PHE A 481 -19.79 6.00 -7.51
N THR A 482 -20.55 7.08 -7.38
CA THR A 482 -21.06 7.63 -6.10
C THR A 482 -22.01 6.72 -5.29
N VAL A 483 -22.23 5.48 -5.71
CA VAL A 483 -23.12 4.51 -5.05
C VAL A 483 -22.45 3.16 -4.77
N ASP A 484 -21.19 2.98 -5.17
CA ASP A 484 -20.38 1.78 -4.88
C ASP A 484 -19.30 2.10 -3.84
N GLU A 485 -19.72 2.62 -2.68
CA GLU A 485 -18.83 3.08 -1.58
C GLU A 485 -17.92 2.00 -0.97
N GLN A 486 -18.03 0.73 -1.39
CA GLN A 486 -17.28 -0.38 -0.78
C GLN A 486 -15.93 -0.68 -1.45
N ASP A 487 -15.75 -0.39 -2.75
CA ASP A 487 -14.55 -0.80 -3.50
C ASP A 487 -13.64 0.37 -3.91
N GLY A 488 -13.98 1.60 -3.50
CA GLY A 488 -13.25 2.81 -3.85
C GLY A 488 -13.32 3.15 -5.35
N PRO A 489 -12.62 4.21 -5.79
CA PRO A 489 -12.63 4.62 -7.20
C PRO A 489 -11.86 3.63 -8.09
N PHE A 490 -12.36 3.41 -9.30
CA PHE A 490 -11.70 2.57 -10.31
C PHE A 490 -10.45 3.27 -10.85
N ASN A 491 -9.28 2.62 -10.74
CA ASN A 491 -7.99 3.21 -11.05
C ASN A 491 -7.55 2.98 -12.51
N LEU A 492 -7.69 4.00 -13.37
CA LEU A 492 -7.27 3.93 -14.77
C LEU A 492 -5.76 3.74 -14.97
N GLN A 493 -4.90 4.10 -14.01
CA GLN A 493 -3.47 3.84 -14.10
C GLN A 493 -3.14 2.34 -14.02
N GLN A 494 -3.99 1.56 -13.34
CA GLN A 494 -3.84 0.09 -13.24
C GLN A 494 -4.54 -0.67 -14.36
N PHE A 495 -5.54 -0.07 -15.02
CA PHE A 495 -6.36 -0.76 -16.02
C PHE A 495 -6.27 -0.15 -17.45
N GLY A 496 -5.63 1.01 -17.64
CA GLY A 496 -5.63 1.75 -18.91
C GLY A 496 -4.43 1.54 -19.82
N GLY A 497 -3.29 1.02 -19.31
CA GLY A 497 -2.04 0.94 -20.06
C GLY A 497 -2.07 -0.05 -21.24
N VAL A 498 -3.02 -0.97 -21.20
CA VAL A 498 -3.29 -2.00 -22.21
C VAL A 498 -3.48 -1.48 -23.64
N ALA A 499 -4.05 -0.29 -23.83
CA ALA A 499 -4.31 0.29 -25.15
C ALA A 499 -3.02 0.71 -25.90
N SER A 500 -1.88 0.73 -25.22
CA SER A 500 -0.57 1.07 -25.79
C SER A 500 0.19 -0.14 -26.36
N LEU A 501 -0.28 -1.36 -26.09
CA LEU A 501 0.40 -2.60 -26.45
C LEU A 501 0.30 -2.91 -27.94
N SER A 502 1.26 -3.68 -28.45
CA SER A 502 1.16 -4.27 -29.79
C SER A 502 0.15 -5.42 -29.78
N ALA A 503 -0.48 -5.70 -30.94
CA ALA A 503 -1.37 -6.85 -31.08
C ALA A 503 -0.73 -8.17 -30.62
N GLN A 504 0.55 -8.38 -30.96
CA GLN A 504 1.29 -9.59 -30.60
C GLN A 504 1.51 -9.72 -29.08
N ASP A 505 1.86 -8.61 -28.42
CA ASP A 505 2.01 -8.62 -26.97
C ASP A 505 0.65 -8.90 -26.33
N PHE A 506 -0.40 -8.24 -26.83
CA PHE A 506 -1.73 -8.36 -26.27
C PHE A 506 -2.33 -9.78 -26.40
N GLU A 507 -2.12 -10.43 -27.54
CA GLU A 507 -2.45 -11.86 -27.73
C GLU A 507 -1.76 -12.76 -26.70
N SER A 508 -0.53 -12.43 -26.29
CA SER A 508 0.25 -13.25 -25.36
C SER A 508 -0.40 -13.34 -23.96
N PHE A 509 -1.16 -12.32 -23.52
CA PHE A 509 -1.92 -12.40 -22.26
C PHE A 509 -3.15 -13.28 -22.41
N ILE A 510 -3.86 -13.14 -23.52
CA ILE A 510 -5.05 -13.96 -23.80
C ILE A 510 -4.65 -15.45 -23.81
N GLU A 511 -3.53 -15.77 -24.46
CA GLU A 511 -2.97 -17.12 -24.46
C GLU A 511 -2.58 -17.60 -23.06
N LEU A 512 -2.02 -16.73 -22.21
CA LEU A 512 -1.67 -17.06 -20.83
C LEU A 512 -2.92 -17.40 -20.02
N TYR A 513 -3.98 -16.59 -20.11
CA TYR A 513 -5.28 -16.87 -19.46
C TYR A 513 -5.85 -18.21 -19.92
N ILE A 514 -5.84 -18.47 -21.23
CA ILE A 514 -6.31 -19.74 -21.79
C ILE A 514 -5.48 -20.90 -21.24
N ALA A 515 -4.15 -20.77 -21.20
CA ALA A 515 -3.25 -21.84 -20.79
C ALA A 515 -3.33 -22.16 -19.30
N TYR A 516 -3.53 -21.18 -18.42
CA TYR A 516 -3.56 -21.39 -16.97
C TYR A 516 -4.98 -21.65 -16.42
N PHE A 517 -5.99 -20.97 -16.95
CA PHE A 517 -7.37 -21.04 -16.42
C PHE A 517 -8.32 -21.86 -17.30
N ASN A 518 -7.96 -22.17 -18.55
CA ASN A 518 -8.82 -22.89 -19.51
C ASN A 518 -10.20 -22.22 -19.71
N ARG A 519 -10.24 -20.89 -19.69
CA ARG A 519 -11.41 -20.07 -20.01
C ARG A 519 -11.03 -18.85 -20.83
N ALA A 520 -12.01 -18.11 -21.32
CA ALA A 520 -11.75 -16.75 -21.81
C ALA A 520 -11.20 -15.87 -20.67
N PRO A 521 -10.35 -14.87 -20.96
CA PRO A 521 -10.05 -13.85 -19.97
C PRO A 521 -11.31 -13.13 -19.51
N ASP A 522 -11.31 -12.58 -18.31
CA ASP A 522 -12.23 -11.53 -17.91
C ASP A 522 -11.62 -10.17 -18.25
N ALA A 523 -12.42 -9.19 -18.65
CA ALA A 523 -11.91 -7.92 -19.15
C ALA A 523 -11.15 -7.14 -18.07
N VAL A 524 -11.68 -7.01 -16.85
CA VAL A 524 -11.00 -6.28 -15.76
C VAL A 524 -9.62 -6.88 -15.47
N GLY A 525 -9.53 -8.20 -15.27
CA GLY A 525 -8.26 -8.89 -15.06
C GLY A 525 -7.32 -8.82 -16.26
N LEU A 526 -7.83 -8.96 -17.49
CA LEU A 526 -7.01 -8.85 -18.70
C LEU A 526 -6.36 -7.47 -18.81
N ASN A 527 -7.11 -6.41 -18.50
CA ASN A 527 -6.62 -5.03 -18.54
C ASN A 527 -5.61 -4.74 -17.41
N PHE A 528 -5.81 -5.29 -16.21
CA PHE A 528 -4.85 -5.22 -15.11
C PHE A 528 -3.49 -5.82 -15.51
N TRP A 529 -3.52 -7.08 -15.95
CA TRP A 529 -2.31 -7.81 -16.29
C TRP A 529 -1.64 -7.29 -17.57
N GLY A 530 -2.43 -6.81 -18.53
CA GLY A 530 -1.93 -6.11 -19.71
C GLY A 530 -1.22 -4.80 -19.33
N THR A 531 -1.77 -4.04 -18.39
CA THR A 531 -1.13 -2.81 -17.88
C THR A 531 0.14 -3.12 -17.09
N ALA A 532 0.12 -4.16 -16.24
CA ALA A 532 1.31 -4.62 -15.52
C ALA A 532 2.45 -5.02 -16.49
N PHE A 533 2.12 -5.67 -17.60
CA PHE A 533 3.09 -5.98 -18.65
C PHE A 533 3.58 -4.73 -19.39
N ALA A 534 2.68 -3.80 -19.73
CA ALA A 534 3.07 -2.52 -20.33
C ALA A 534 4.08 -1.76 -19.45
N ASN A 535 3.97 -1.95 -18.13
CA ASN A 535 4.87 -1.39 -17.11
C ASN A 535 6.11 -2.27 -16.80
N GLY A 536 6.34 -3.35 -17.55
CA GLY A 536 7.58 -4.15 -17.50
C GLY A 536 7.48 -5.50 -16.78
N THR A 537 6.31 -5.91 -16.29
CA THR A 537 6.11 -7.26 -15.74
C THR A 537 6.28 -8.30 -16.84
N THR A 538 7.10 -9.33 -16.62
CA THR A 538 7.34 -10.37 -17.65
C THR A 538 6.30 -11.48 -17.60
N LEU A 539 6.14 -12.22 -18.71
CA LEU A 539 5.24 -13.37 -18.77
C LEU A 539 5.63 -14.47 -17.77
N GLU A 540 6.91 -14.62 -17.44
CA GLU A 540 7.39 -15.57 -16.43
C GLU A 540 6.89 -15.21 -15.03
N THR A 541 6.97 -13.92 -14.68
CA THR A 541 6.44 -13.42 -13.40
C THR A 541 4.93 -13.64 -13.34
N MET A 542 4.21 -13.27 -14.40
CA MET A 542 2.75 -13.49 -14.47
C MET A 542 2.40 -14.97 -14.35
N ALA A 543 3.11 -15.86 -15.05
CA ALA A 543 2.95 -17.31 -14.96
C ALA A 543 3.12 -17.82 -13.52
N SER A 544 4.12 -17.32 -12.79
CA SER A 544 4.33 -17.68 -11.39
C SER A 544 3.19 -17.22 -10.47
N LEU A 545 2.56 -16.07 -10.78
CA LEU A 545 1.42 -15.55 -10.02
C LEU A 545 0.10 -16.26 -10.40
N PHE A 546 -0.01 -16.78 -11.62
CA PHE A 546 -1.20 -17.48 -12.11
C PHE A 546 -1.26 -18.93 -11.60
N VAL A 547 -0.13 -19.57 -11.31
CA VAL A 547 -0.12 -21.00 -10.95
C VAL A 547 -0.83 -21.30 -9.62
N ASP A 548 -0.72 -20.38 -8.65
CA ASP A 548 -1.26 -20.58 -7.30
C ASP A 548 -2.72 -20.13 -7.15
N GLN A 549 -3.32 -19.65 -8.24
CA GLN A 549 -4.73 -19.26 -8.25
C GLN A 549 -5.63 -20.47 -8.02
N THR A 550 -6.70 -20.27 -7.24
CA THR A 550 -7.72 -21.30 -6.95
C THR A 550 -8.24 -21.95 -8.23
N GLU A 551 -8.46 -21.15 -9.28
CA GLU A 551 -8.94 -21.62 -10.58
C GLU A 551 -7.91 -22.46 -11.33
N THR A 552 -6.62 -22.07 -11.29
CA THR A 552 -5.54 -22.87 -11.89
C THR A 552 -5.40 -24.21 -11.18
N ARG A 553 -5.50 -24.24 -9.84
CA ARG A 553 -5.50 -25.50 -9.07
C ARG A 553 -6.76 -26.33 -9.30
N ALA A 554 -7.88 -25.73 -9.67
CA ALA A 554 -9.07 -26.48 -10.09
C ALA A 554 -8.87 -27.09 -11.50
N THR A 555 -8.24 -26.34 -12.40
CA THR A 555 -7.92 -26.76 -13.78
C THR A 555 -6.82 -27.83 -13.81
N TYR A 556 -5.81 -27.67 -12.95
CA TYR A 556 -4.64 -28.54 -12.82
C TYR A 556 -4.44 -28.95 -11.35
N PRO A 557 -5.19 -29.94 -10.85
CA PRO A 557 -5.16 -30.32 -9.44
C PRO A 557 -3.81 -30.72 -8.89
N ASP A 558 -3.52 -30.24 -7.68
CA ASP A 558 -2.36 -30.67 -6.91
C ASP A 558 -2.38 -32.18 -6.65
N GLY A 559 -1.20 -32.78 -6.58
CA GLY A 559 -1.05 -34.23 -6.35
C GLY A 559 -1.31 -35.11 -7.58
N THR A 560 -1.70 -34.55 -8.73
CA THR A 560 -1.67 -35.26 -10.02
C THR A 560 -0.25 -35.65 -10.40
N SER A 561 -0.07 -36.74 -11.14
CA SER A 561 1.25 -37.10 -11.67
C SER A 561 1.71 -36.11 -12.74
N ASN A 562 3.02 -35.96 -12.95
CA ASN A 562 3.55 -35.08 -14.00
C ASN A 562 3.06 -35.48 -15.40
N THR A 563 2.78 -36.77 -15.65
CA THR A 563 2.18 -37.25 -16.89
C THR A 563 0.72 -36.80 -17.06
N GLU A 564 -0.09 -36.90 -16.01
CA GLU A 564 -1.49 -36.45 -16.03
C GLU A 564 -1.58 -34.93 -16.18
N PHE A 565 -0.73 -34.20 -15.44
CA PHE A 565 -0.59 -32.76 -15.53
C PHE A 565 -0.22 -32.33 -16.96
N ALA A 566 0.87 -32.85 -17.52
CA ALA A 566 1.31 -32.50 -18.86
C ALA A 566 0.28 -32.85 -19.94
N THR A 567 -0.43 -33.98 -19.79
CA THR A 567 -1.52 -34.36 -20.70
C THR A 567 -2.68 -33.36 -20.64
N SER A 568 -3.02 -32.86 -19.45
CA SER A 568 -4.11 -31.90 -19.26
C SER A 568 -3.77 -30.55 -19.92
N VAL A 569 -2.54 -30.07 -19.76
CA VAL A 569 -2.05 -28.85 -20.42
C VAL A 569 -2.06 -29.00 -21.94
N TYR A 570 -1.62 -30.14 -22.49
CA TYR A 570 -1.69 -30.41 -23.93
C TYR A 570 -3.12 -30.41 -24.47
N ASN A 571 -4.06 -31.01 -23.76
CA ASN A 571 -5.47 -30.98 -24.16
C ASN A 571 -6.05 -29.57 -24.14
N ASN A 572 -5.71 -28.77 -23.12
CA ASN A 572 -6.16 -27.39 -23.01
C ASN A 572 -5.59 -26.51 -24.13
N VAL A 573 -4.25 -26.49 -24.28
CA VAL A 573 -3.54 -25.54 -25.14
C VAL A 573 -3.53 -25.97 -26.60
N LEU A 574 -3.42 -27.28 -26.87
CA LEU A 574 -3.20 -27.83 -28.23
C LEU A 574 -4.36 -28.68 -28.74
N GLY A 575 -5.38 -28.95 -27.92
CA GLY A 575 -6.57 -29.70 -28.34
C GLY A 575 -6.31 -31.17 -28.69
N ARG A 576 -5.20 -31.75 -28.22
CA ARG A 576 -4.80 -33.11 -28.59
C ARG A 576 -4.07 -33.84 -27.48
N THR A 577 -4.05 -35.18 -27.62
CA THR A 577 -3.17 -36.03 -26.84
C THR A 577 -1.70 -35.81 -27.24
N PRO A 578 -0.77 -35.68 -26.27
CA PRO A 578 0.66 -35.67 -26.54
C PRO A 578 1.11 -36.91 -27.31
N ASP A 579 2.09 -36.75 -28.21
CA ASP A 579 2.80 -37.91 -28.76
C ASP A 579 3.77 -38.50 -27.72
N GLN A 580 4.14 -39.76 -27.89
CA GLN A 580 4.97 -40.46 -26.90
C GLN A 580 6.35 -39.79 -26.71
N GLY A 581 6.95 -39.28 -27.78
CA GLY A 581 8.26 -38.63 -27.69
C GLY A 581 8.20 -37.30 -26.94
N GLY A 582 7.19 -36.49 -27.23
CA GLY A 582 6.94 -35.22 -26.56
C GLY A 582 6.63 -35.38 -25.07
N ILE A 583 5.73 -36.30 -24.71
CA ILE A 583 5.37 -36.51 -23.30
C ILE A 583 6.53 -37.09 -22.49
N ASP A 584 7.33 -38.00 -23.06
CA ASP A 584 8.52 -38.55 -22.40
C ASP A 584 9.56 -37.46 -22.13
N PHE A 585 9.75 -36.54 -23.08
CA PHE A 585 10.66 -35.40 -22.92
C PHE A 585 10.21 -34.47 -21.79
N TRP A 586 8.96 -34.01 -21.82
CA TRP A 586 8.45 -33.05 -20.84
C TRP A 586 8.32 -33.63 -19.44
N VAL A 587 7.83 -34.86 -19.31
CA VAL A 587 7.74 -35.54 -18.00
C VAL A 587 9.15 -35.76 -17.44
N GLY A 588 10.13 -36.10 -18.27
CA GLY A 588 11.52 -36.20 -17.83
C GLY A 588 12.08 -34.89 -17.26
N LEU A 589 11.74 -33.74 -17.86
CA LEU A 589 12.12 -32.42 -17.34
C LEU A 589 11.41 -32.08 -16.03
N LEU A 590 10.10 -32.35 -15.94
CA LEU A 590 9.30 -32.12 -14.73
C LEU A 590 9.76 -33.00 -13.56
N ASP A 591 9.98 -34.30 -13.79
CA ASP A 591 10.45 -35.25 -12.77
C ASP A 591 11.87 -34.92 -12.31
N GLY A 592 12.70 -34.41 -13.22
CA GLY A 592 14.09 -34.01 -12.95
C GLY A 592 14.26 -32.62 -12.34
N GLY A 593 13.18 -31.84 -12.22
CA GLY A 593 13.23 -30.43 -11.79
C GLY A 593 13.90 -29.48 -12.80
N GLY A 594 14.02 -29.90 -14.06
CA GLY A 594 14.56 -29.08 -15.16
C GLY A 594 13.57 -28.01 -15.65
N VAL A 595 12.28 -28.18 -15.36
CA VAL A 595 11.23 -27.17 -15.52
C VAL A 595 10.22 -27.34 -14.39
N SER A 596 9.75 -26.25 -13.81
CA SER A 596 8.66 -26.28 -12.83
C SER A 596 7.30 -26.38 -13.52
N ARG A 597 6.23 -26.69 -12.78
CA ARG A 597 4.90 -26.85 -13.35
C ARG A 597 4.34 -25.54 -13.92
N ASP A 598 4.59 -24.42 -13.24
CA ASP A 598 4.27 -23.09 -13.72
C ASP A 598 4.99 -22.82 -15.05
N GLN A 599 6.32 -22.98 -15.11
CA GLN A 599 7.06 -22.72 -16.35
C GLN A 599 6.70 -23.69 -17.47
N PHE A 600 6.34 -24.94 -17.18
CA PHE A 600 5.98 -25.91 -18.20
C PHE A 600 4.77 -25.45 -19.04
N ILE A 601 3.75 -24.85 -18.43
CA ILE A 601 2.57 -24.35 -19.15
C ILE A 601 2.99 -23.27 -20.16
N LEU A 602 3.83 -22.33 -19.71
CA LEU A 602 4.40 -21.28 -20.56
C LEU A 602 5.27 -21.85 -21.70
N GLU A 603 6.04 -22.90 -21.44
CA GLU A 603 6.86 -23.57 -22.46
C GLU A 603 6.02 -24.30 -23.52
N VAL A 604 4.85 -24.85 -23.16
CA VAL A 604 3.92 -25.43 -24.15
C VAL A 604 3.37 -24.36 -25.10
N LEU A 605 3.00 -23.19 -24.57
CA LEU A 605 2.56 -22.03 -25.34
C LEU A 605 3.66 -21.54 -26.30
N ARG A 606 4.89 -21.38 -25.81
CA ARG A 606 6.07 -21.06 -26.63
C ARG A 606 6.32 -22.10 -27.71
N GLY A 607 6.14 -23.37 -27.38
CA GLY A 607 6.23 -24.49 -28.31
C GLY A 607 5.26 -24.37 -29.48
N ALA A 608 3.98 -24.07 -29.20
CA ALA A 608 2.94 -23.88 -30.22
C ALA A 608 3.25 -22.72 -31.18
N LYS A 609 3.88 -21.65 -30.66
CA LYS A 609 4.24 -20.44 -31.41
C LYS A 609 5.62 -20.49 -32.06
N SER A 610 6.38 -21.56 -31.84
CA SER A 610 7.73 -21.70 -32.39
C SER A 610 7.74 -21.71 -33.93
N GLU A 611 8.91 -21.39 -34.50
CA GLU A 611 9.12 -21.51 -35.95
C GLU A 611 8.79 -22.94 -36.43
N LEU A 612 8.24 -23.04 -37.64
CA LEU A 612 8.00 -24.33 -38.26
C LEU A 612 9.33 -25.08 -38.44
N LYS A 613 9.32 -26.39 -38.21
CA LYS A 613 10.51 -27.25 -38.36
C LYS A 613 10.38 -28.24 -39.53
N PRO A 614 10.51 -27.79 -40.80
CA PRO A 614 10.45 -28.67 -41.96
C PRO A 614 11.42 -29.85 -41.93
N GLU A 615 12.53 -29.72 -41.21
CA GLU A 615 13.54 -30.75 -41.00
C GLU A 615 13.01 -31.99 -40.25
N GLU A 616 11.95 -31.85 -39.44
CA GLU A 616 11.27 -32.95 -38.74
C GLU A 616 10.22 -33.67 -39.62
N GLY A 617 9.95 -33.13 -40.82
CA GLY A 617 9.06 -33.71 -41.83
C GLY A 617 7.66 -33.10 -41.89
N GLN A 618 6.95 -33.35 -43.00
CA GLN A 618 5.67 -32.69 -43.31
C GLN A 618 4.59 -32.96 -42.24
N ALA A 619 4.50 -34.18 -41.73
CA ALA A 619 3.50 -34.52 -40.71
C ALA A 619 3.72 -33.74 -39.39
N PHE A 620 4.97 -33.42 -39.05
CA PHE A 620 5.29 -32.59 -37.87
C PHE A 620 4.85 -31.14 -38.10
N VAL A 621 5.17 -30.59 -39.27
CA VAL A 621 4.73 -29.24 -39.66
C VAL A 621 3.20 -29.13 -39.70
N ASP A 622 2.52 -30.13 -40.27
CA ASP A 622 1.05 -30.17 -40.31
C ASP A 622 0.47 -30.17 -38.89
N GLN A 623 1.08 -30.91 -37.95
CA GLN A 623 0.67 -30.89 -36.54
C GLN A 623 0.95 -29.55 -35.86
N GLN A 624 2.10 -28.92 -36.10
CA GLN A 624 2.38 -27.56 -35.57
C GLN A 624 1.34 -26.54 -36.04
N LEU A 625 0.89 -26.63 -37.29
CA LEU A 625 -0.14 -25.76 -37.83
C LEU A 625 -1.52 -26.02 -37.21
N LEU A 626 -1.86 -27.28 -36.93
CA LEU A 626 -3.09 -27.63 -36.21
C LEU A 626 -3.06 -27.14 -34.76
N ASP A 627 -1.94 -27.32 -34.07
CA ASP A 627 -1.73 -26.87 -32.69
C ASP A 627 -1.88 -25.35 -32.59
N ARG A 628 -1.26 -24.61 -33.52
CA ARG A 628 -1.38 -23.16 -33.60
C ARG A 628 -2.80 -22.72 -33.91
N ALA A 629 -3.46 -23.32 -34.91
CA ALA A 629 -4.83 -22.98 -35.26
C ALA A 629 -5.81 -23.25 -34.12
N TYR A 630 -5.61 -24.32 -33.34
CA TYR A 630 -6.44 -24.60 -32.16
C TYR A 630 -6.32 -23.50 -31.11
N LEU A 631 -5.08 -23.08 -30.80
CA LEU A 631 -4.82 -21.99 -29.86
C LEU A 631 -5.36 -20.65 -30.38
N GLU A 632 -5.11 -20.31 -31.64
CA GLU A 632 -5.60 -19.09 -32.29
C GLU A 632 -7.13 -18.98 -32.20
N ASN A 633 -7.87 -20.08 -32.43
CA ASN A 633 -9.34 -20.07 -32.28
C ASN A 633 -9.79 -19.82 -30.83
N LYS A 634 -9.07 -20.35 -29.83
CA LYS A 634 -9.36 -20.02 -28.42
C LYS A 634 -9.04 -18.56 -28.12
N VAL A 635 -7.95 -18.03 -28.67
CA VAL A 635 -7.59 -16.61 -28.55
C VAL A 635 -8.67 -15.73 -29.16
N ASP A 636 -9.21 -16.07 -30.33
CA ASP A 636 -10.32 -15.33 -30.96
C ASP A 636 -11.58 -15.31 -30.09
N ILE A 637 -11.94 -16.46 -29.49
CA ILE A 637 -13.08 -16.56 -28.55
C ILE A 637 -12.83 -15.69 -27.31
N GLY A 638 -11.63 -15.77 -26.73
CA GLY A 638 -11.24 -14.98 -25.56
C GLY A 638 -11.20 -13.48 -25.84
N ALA A 639 -10.64 -13.08 -26.97
CA ALA A 639 -10.60 -11.70 -27.44
C ALA A 639 -12.02 -11.17 -27.69
N TYR A 640 -12.89 -11.95 -28.32
CA TYR A 640 -14.27 -11.51 -28.53
C TYR A 640 -14.99 -11.22 -27.21
N PHE A 641 -14.87 -12.10 -26.23
CA PHE A 641 -15.48 -11.95 -24.91
C PHE A 641 -14.91 -10.76 -24.12
N ALA A 642 -13.59 -10.73 -23.91
CA ALA A 642 -12.95 -9.81 -22.97
C ALA A 642 -12.55 -8.49 -23.61
N VAL A 643 -12.04 -8.51 -24.85
CA VAL A 643 -11.45 -7.33 -25.50
C VAL A 643 -12.54 -6.53 -26.22
N HIS A 644 -13.26 -7.18 -27.12
CA HIS A 644 -14.23 -6.51 -27.99
C HIS A 644 -15.53 -6.15 -27.28
N LEU A 645 -16.03 -7.05 -26.42
CA LEU A 645 -17.27 -6.84 -25.68
C LEU A 645 -17.04 -6.30 -24.27
N GLY A 646 -15.84 -6.46 -23.71
CA GLY A 646 -15.46 -5.92 -22.41
C GLY A 646 -16.04 -6.69 -21.22
N MET A 647 -16.39 -7.97 -21.39
CA MET A 647 -17.09 -8.75 -20.37
C MET A 647 -16.14 -9.31 -19.31
N SER A 648 -16.55 -9.31 -18.03
CA SER A 648 -15.70 -9.72 -16.91
C SER A 648 -16.24 -10.89 -16.09
N ASN A 649 -17.44 -11.38 -16.37
CA ASN A 649 -18.02 -12.48 -15.62
C ASN A 649 -17.32 -13.82 -15.90
N VAL A 650 -16.64 -14.35 -14.90
CA VAL A 650 -15.82 -15.57 -14.99
C VAL A 650 -16.64 -16.82 -15.33
N ASP A 651 -17.87 -16.93 -14.83
CA ASP A 651 -18.75 -18.06 -15.16
C ASP A 651 -19.13 -18.03 -16.65
N ASN A 652 -19.43 -16.84 -17.17
CA ASN A 652 -19.73 -16.65 -18.58
C ASN A 652 -18.50 -16.93 -19.46
N ALA A 653 -17.32 -16.45 -19.04
CA ALA A 653 -16.04 -16.68 -19.71
C ALA A 653 -15.69 -18.17 -19.81
N THR A 654 -15.94 -18.92 -18.74
CA THR A 654 -15.76 -20.37 -18.66
C THR A 654 -16.75 -21.09 -19.57
N ALA A 655 -18.03 -20.73 -19.49
CA ALA A 655 -19.08 -21.35 -20.29
C ALA A 655 -18.86 -21.16 -21.79
N ALA A 656 -18.42 -19.97 -22.22
CA ALA A 656 -18.11 -19.67 -23.61
C ALA A 656 -16.94 -20.52 -24.13
N MET A 657 -15.84 -20.59 -23.37
CA MET A 657 -14.66 -21.36 -23.78
C MET A 657 -14.93 -22.87 -23.81
N ALA A 658 -15.75 -23.37 -22.89
CA ALA A 658 -16.09 -24.79 -22.80
C ALA A 658 -16.92 -25.31 -23.99
N LEU A 659 -17.52 -24.43 -24.79
CA LEU A 659 -18.23 -24.82 -26.01
C LEU A 659 -17.26 -25.23 -27.12
N PHE A 660 -16.03 -24.70 -27.13
CA PHE A 660 -15.07 -24.95 -28.20
C PHE A 660 -14.47 -26.36 -28.09
N ASP A 661 -14.61 -27.15 -29.15
CA ASP A 661 -14.11 -28.53 -29.24
C ASP A 661 -13.07 -28.74 -30.35
N GLY A 662 -12.60 -27.65 -30.96
CA GLY A 662 -11.66 -27.67 -32.09
C GLY A 662 -12.35 -27.66 -33.46
N THR A 663 -13.68 -27.65 -33.54
CA THR A 663 -14.42 -27.58 -34.81
C THR A 663 -14.93 -26.17 -35.13
N GLN A 664 -15.13 -25.87 -36.41
CA GLN A 664 -15.68 -24.59 -36.85
C GLN A 664 -17.09 -24.33 -36.29
N ASP A 665 -17.93 -25.36 -36.19
CA ASP A 665 -19.30 -25.25 -35.66
C ASP A 665 -19.27 -24.79 -34.18
N SER A 666 -18.33 -25.33 -33.38
CA SER A 666 -18.18 -24.96 -31.97
C SER A 666 -17.75 -23.49 -31.75
N ILE A 667 -17.00 -22.91 -32.70
CA ILE A 667 -16.64 -21.48 -32.66
C ILE A 667 -17.89 -20.62 -32.82
N SER A 668 -18.74 -20.96 -33.80
CA SER A 668 -20.01 -20.24 -34.02
C SER A 668 -20.95 -20.39 -32.83
N GLU A 669 -20.98 -21.55 -32.18
CA GLU A 669 -21.75 -21.76 -30.94
C GLU A 669 -21.21 -20.92 -29.78
N ALA A 670 -19.89 -20.83 -29.62
CA ALA A 670 -19.26 -20.00 -28.60
C ALA A 670 -19.58 -18.51 -28.80
N PHE A 671 -19.42 -17.96 -30.01
CA PHE A 671 -19.77 -16.56 -30.29
C PHE A 671 -21.26 -16.26 -30.06
N ALA A 672 -22.16 -17.15 -30.47
CA ALA A 672 -23.60 -16.97 -30.24
C ALA A 672 -23.97 -16.99 -28.74
N ALA A 673 -23.27 -17.80 -27.95
CA ALA A 673 -23.43 -17.82 -26.49
C ALA A 673 -22.93 -16.50 -25.87
N ILE A 674 -21.75 -16.03 -26.28
CA ILE A 674 -21.17 -14.76 -25.85
C ILE A 674 -22.13 -13.60 -26.17
N ASP A 675 -22.66 -13.52 -27.39
CA ASP A 675 -23.63 -12.49 -27.79
C ASP A 675 -24.85 -12.46 -26.86
N THR A 676 -25.35 -13.64 -26.50
CA THR A 676 -26.51 -13.76 -25.60
C THR A 676 -26.19 -13.27 -24.19
N GLN A 677 -25.00 -13.62 -23.67
CA GLN A 677 -24.52 -13.16 -22.36
C GLN A 677 -24.30 -11.64 -22.38
N TYR A 678 -23.73 -11.10 -23.46
CA TYR A 678 -23.48 -9.67 -23.63
C TYR A 678 -24.77 -8.84 -23.60
N GLN A 679 -25.86 -9.33 -24.20
CA GLN A 679 -27.16 -8.64 -24.11
C GLN A 679 -27.66 -8.51 -22.66
N THR A 680 -27.29 -9.44 -21.78
CA THR A 680 -27.64 -9.36 -20.35
C THR A 680 -26.71 -8.39 -19.62
N ALA A 681 -25.40 -8.41 -19.94
CA ALA A 681 -24.41 -7.52 -19.35
C ALA A 681 -24.64 -6.04 -19.70
N LEU A 682 -25.31 -5.75 -20.83
CA LEU A 682 -25.69 -4.39 -21.24
C LEU A 682 -26.82 -3.76 -20.41
N ASP A 683 -27.51 -4.53 -19.57
CA ASP A 683 -28.61 -3.99 -18.76
C ASP A 683 -28.10 -2.89 -17.81
N PRO A 684 -28.67 -1.67 -17.84
CA PRO A 684 -28.17 -0.55 -17.04
C PRO A 684 -28.59 -0.59 -15.56
N GLU A 685 -29.47 -1.53 -15.17
CA GLU A 685 -29.96 -1.70 -13.79
C GLU A 685 -29.41 -2.96 -13.11
N LEU A 686 -29.10 -4.01 -13.89
CA LEU A 686 -28.70 -5.33 -13.39
C LEU A 686 -27.54 -5.97 -14.17
N GLY A 687 -26.92 -5.22 -15.10
CA GLY A 687 -25.86 -5.72 -15.96
C GLY A 687 -24.50 -5.76 -15.28
N GLU A 688 -23.45 -5.59 -16.08
CA GLU A 688 -22.06 -5.70 -15.62
C GLU A 688 -21.26 -4.46 -16.00
N PHE A 689 -20.23 -4.13 -15.23
CA PHE A 689 -19.25 -3.14 -15.67
C PHE A 689 -18.47 -3.73 -16.85
N LEU A 690 -18.45 -3.00 -17.97
CA LEU A 690 -17.81 -3.46 -19.20
C LEU A 690 -16.53 -2.66 -19.45
N VAL A 691 -15.43 -3.33 -19.78
CA VAL A 691 -14.14 -2.69 -20.10
C VAL A 691 -13.65 -3.11 -21.48
N GLN A 692 -14.00 -2.34 -22.50
CA GLN A 692 -13.69 -2.61 -23.89
C GLN A 692 -12.32 -2.03 -24.27
N VAL A 693 -11.57 -2.77 -25.09
CA VAL A 693 -10.33 -2.27 -25.71
C VAL A 693 -10.51 -2.31 -27.22
N ILE A 694 -10.49 -1.14 -27.85
CA ILE A 694 -10.74 -1.00 -29.28
C ILE A 694 -9.45 -0.55 -29.98
N GLY A 695 -9.20 -1.08 -31.18
CA GLY A 695 -8.08 -0.66 -32.02
C GLY A 695 -6.72 -1.31 -31.72
N VAL A 696 -6.64 -2.19 -30.71
CA VAL A 696 -5.43 -3.01 -30.44
C VAL A 696 -5.47 -4.34 -31.18
N LEU A 697 -6.60 -5.05 -31.11
CA LEU A 697 -6.85 -6.27 -31.89
C LEU A 697 -7.98 -6.04 -32.88
N ASP A 698 -7.87 -6.67 -34.05
CA ASP A 698 -8.98 -6.72 -35.00
C ASP A 698 -10.09 -7.63 -34.44
N PRO A 699 -11.37 -7.31 -34.69
CA PRO A 699 -12.46 -8.23 -34.39
C PRO A 699 -12.30 -9.53 -35.19
N PRO A 700 -12.50 -10.70 -34.56
CA PRO A 700 -12.38 -11.97 -35.28
C PRO A 700 -13.38 -12.03 -36.43
N ALA A 701 -13.01 -12.70 -37.51
CA ALA A 701 -13.87 -12.83 -38.69
C ALA A 701 -15.05 -13.77 -38.40
N ILE A 702 -16.18 -13.22 -37.95
CA ILE A 702 -17.42 -13.97 -37.71
C ILE A 702 -18.04 -14.33 -39.07
N ALA A 703 -18.22 -15.63 -39.35
CA ALA A 703 -18.75 -16.16 -40.61
C ALA A 703 -20.29 -16.22 -40.65
#